data_AF-A0A0C3HUD9-F1
#
_entry.id   AF-A0A0C3HUD9-F1
#
_cell.length_a   1.000
_cell.length_b   1.000
_cell.length_c   1.000
_cell.angle_alpha   90.00
_cell.angle_beta   90.00
_cell.angle_gamma   90.00
#
_symmetry.space_group_name_H-M   'P 1'
#
loop_
_entity.id
_entity.type
_entity.pdbx_description
1 polymer ?
#
loop_
_entity_poly.entity_id
_entity_poly.type
_entity_poly.pdbx_seq_one_letter_code
_entity_poly.pdbx_strand_id
1 'polypeptide(L)'
;MDAIRKVYQHAEPNLTIVGWMGLVGFPFYYWVWEFLFPQSYENLPLRLLCSMLFAGIIFRNRFPTWLRRYAHIYYLVTVTLCLPCFFFYMLLMNDWSNVWVMSFMSAIFLQILLTHVTRVMFAQTIIGLSLATLFAWLANGFKLDITIEWAHIPIFVFIYIFGNLFYFRNQIEHEAKVSLAKSFGAGIAHEMRNPLSALCTSIDVIQSVLPTTKNASKASVMMSVDDINLLREVSEDAMKLIHSGNETIDLLLTSIDENRVSRSTFKRHSAQFVVEDAITSFCANRHTDREVISLDVRRDFEFLGSATLLKYALYNLFKNAYQHCRADGLHIQVTLYSDDFVNQIVVSDNGSGICPDVIEKVFQDFYTTGKRGRHGLGLPFCKRVMRSFGGDIMCQSEHGAWSQFTLRFPPINSNTVTNIKAELTKLKTVLLVSKQGSLVDKMVEMSRAMGFSLTLIDARDVLKKQEHEFEFDLIYLDIDGLDDQGDELARIVVLFSFTEARIVYLYDRNTIQSNQRDGFQPIWIKTRHWLSDAEKVMDQLLFKPNYSLYSGKVLPSEMSDKRRIMVVDDNESVRKYTAILLEKLGFDVIQKANGRQALDWLKSESVDLILMDLEMPVMDGLEASKQIRYSEKPYSCVPIIAHTGDCSSPTLDKVNASGMSDFIVKPADKNRLYDKISNWL
;
A
#
# COMPACT_ATOMS: atom_id res chain seq x y z
N MET A 1 -12.57 -18.73 -37.24
CA MET A 1 -11.41 -17.80 -37.33
C MET A 1 -11.03 -17.25 -35.96
N ASP A 2 -11.97 -16.69 -35.18
CA ASP A 2 -11.66 -16.10 -33.87
C ASP A 2 -11.06 -17.07 -32.86
N ALA A 3 -11.54 -18.31 -32.80
CA ALA A 3 -10.96 -19.35 -31.94
C ALA A 3 -9.50 -19.65 -32.28
N ILE A 4 -9.15 -19.73 -33.57
CA ILE A 4 -7.79 -20.00 -34.04
C ILE A 4 -6.86 -18.83 -33.72
N ARG A 5 -7.36 -17.60 -33.86
CA ARG A 5 -6.60 -16.39 -33.49
C ARG A 5 -6.31 -16.34 -31.99
N LYS A 6 -7.28 -16.73 -31.15
CA LYS A 6 -7.09 -16.86 -29.69
C LYS A 6 -6.02 -17.90 -29.34
N VAL A 7 -6.01 -19.06 -30.00
CA VAL A 7 -4.97 -20.09 -29.80
C VAL A 7 -3.57 -19.49 -30.05
N TYR A 8 -3.40 -18.80 -31.18
CA TYR A 8 -2.12 -18.22 -31.55
C TYR A 8 -1.66 -17.11 -30.59
N GLN A 9 -2.57 -16.22 -30.17
CA GLN A 9 -2.27 -15.14 -29.22
C GLN A 9 -1.84 -15.67 -27.84
N HIS A 10 -2.46 -16.76 -27.39
CA HIS A 10 -2.08 -17.39 -26.13
C HIS A 10 -0.70 -18.06 -26.20
N ALA A 11 -0.40 -18.71 -27.34
CA ALA A 11 0.91 -19.34 -27.55
C ALA A 11 2.03 -18.31 -27.76
N GLU A 12 1.73 -17.09 -28.22
CA GLU A 12 2.69 -16.06 -28.67
C GLU A 12 3.90 -15.81 -27.75
N PRO A 13 3.73 -15.70 -26.41
CA PRO A 13 4.86 -15.49 -25.49
C PRO A 13 5.86 -16.65 -25.52
N ASN A 14 5.37 -17.88 -25.71
CA ASN A 14 6.16 -19.11 -25.65
C ASN A 14 6.50 -19.68 -27.03
N LEU A 15 5.97 -19.12 -28.13
CA LEU A 15 6.16 -19.63 -29.50
C LEU A 15 7.63 -19.81 -29.89
N THR A 16 8.52 -18.97 -29.38
CA THR A 16 9.96 -19.08 -29.68
C THR A 16 10.56 -20.33 -29.03
N ILE A 17 10.18 -20.66 -27.80
CA ILE A 17 10.62 -21.87 -27.09
C ILE A 17 10.07 -23.12 -27.80
N VAL A 18 8.79 -23.09 -28.14
CA VAL A 18 8.11 -24.18 -28.89
C VAL A 18 8.78 -24.40 -30.25
N GLY A 19 9.14 -23.32 -30.94
CA GLY A 19 9.89 -23.39 -32.19
C GLY A 19 11.26 -24.06 -32.05
N TRP A 20 12.03 -23.69 -31.02
CA TRP A 20 13.34 -24.30 -30.77
C TRP A 20 13.26 -25.78 -30.39
N MET A 21 12.27 -26.14 -29.56
CA MET A 21 11.99 -27.52 -29.20
C MET A 21 11.76 -28.39 -30.45
N GLY A 22 10.99 -27.91 -31.43
CA GLY A 22 10.79 -28.63 -32.69
C GLY A 22 12.00 -28.61 -33.61
N LEU A 23 12.63 -27.45 -33.80
CA LEU A 23 13.78 -27.30 -34.70
C LEU A 23 14.92 -28.26 -34.33
N VAL A 24 15.25 -28.33 -33.03
CA VAL A 24 16.37 -29.15 -32.52
C VAL A 24 15.91 -30.58 -32.19
N GLY A 25 14.70 -30.73 -31.66
CA GLY A 25 14.21 -32.03 -31.19
C GLY A 25 14.09 -33.05 -32.30
N PHE A 26 13.49 -32.71 -33.45
CA PHE A 26 13.25 -33.69 -34.52
C PHE A 26 14.55 -34.31 -35.09
N PRO A 27 15.59 -33.52 -35.45
CA PRO A 27 16.88 -34.05 -35.89
C PRO A 27 17.64 -34.79 -34.79
N PHE A 28 17.62 -34.28 -33.56
CA PHE A 28 18.29 -34.93 -32.43
C PHE A 28 17.71 -36.32 -32.17
N TYR A 29 16.39 -36.45 -32.12
CA TYR A 29 15.74 -37.74 -31.91
C TYR A 29 15.88 -38.68 -33.10
N TYR A 30 16.14 -38.19 -34.32
CA TYR A 30 16.54 -39.09 -35.41
C TYR A 30 17.83 -39.82 -35.05
N TRP A 31 18.84 -39.07 -34.59
CA TRP A 31 20.12 -39.67 -34.19
C TRP A 31 19.95 -40.68 -33.04
N VAL A 32 19.08 -40.37 -32.06
CA VAL A 32 18.77 -41.29 -30.96
C VAL A 32 18.12 -42.59 -31.47
N TRP A 33 17.11 -42.50 -32.32
CA TRP A 33 16.34 -43.69 -32.74
C TRP A 33 16.95 -44.44 -33.91
N GLU A 34 17.93 -43.87 -34.62
CA GLU A 34 18.69 -44.56 -35.67
C GLU A 34 19.95 -45.23 -35.10
N PHE A 35 20.70 -44.53 -34.24
CA PHE A 35 22.04 -44.98 -33.83
C PHE A 35 22.14 -45.49 -32.39
N LEU A 36 21.37 -44.93 -31.44
CA LEU A 36 21.42 -45.35 -30.03
C LEU A 36 20.41 -46.45 -29.70
N PHE A 37 19.18 -46.31 -30.17
CA PHE A 37 18.05 -47.21 -29.90
C PHE A 37 17.27 -47.51 -31.19
N PRO A 38 17.84 -48.31 -32.12
CA PRO A 38 17.30 -48.53 -33.46
C PRO A 38 15.83 -48.96 -33.44
N GLN A 39 14.99 -48.23 -34.18
CA GLN A 39 13.57 -48.56 -34.42
C GLN A 39 13.38 -49.17 -35.81
N SER A 40 12.30 -49.92 -36.00
CA SER A 40 12.02 -50.64 -37.26
C SER A 40 11.84 -49.73 -38.47
N TYR A 41 11.29 -48.53 -38.25
CA TYR A 41 11.06 -47.54 -39.29
C TYR A 41 11.42 -46.14 -38.80
N GLU A 42 12.36 -45.50 -39.50
CA GLU A 42 12.78 -44.12 -39.31
C GLU A 42 12.90 -43.36 -40.64
N ASN A 43 12.55 -42.08 -40.63
CA ASN A 43 12.50 -41.26 -41.85
C ASN A 43 13.08 -39.85 -41.60
N LEU A 44 14.35 -39.67 -41.98
CA LEU A 44 15.07 -38.40 -41.84
C LEU A 44 14.41 -37.25 -42.64
N PRO A 45 14.05 -37.40 -43.93
CA PRO A 45 13.36 -36.34 -44.68
C PRO A 45 12.10 -35.83 -43.99
N LEU A 46 11.28 -36.72 -43.43
CA LEU A 46 10.05 -36.35 -42.72
C LEU A 46 10.36 -35.53 -41.47
N ARG A 47 11.37 -35.92 -40.68
CA ARG A 47 11.80 -35.19 -39.48
C ARG A 47 12.39 -33.82 -39.82
N LEU A 48 13.17 -33.71 -40.90
CA LEU A 48 13.69 -32.44 -41.39
C LEU A 48 12.58 -31.51 -41.86
N LEU A 49 11.52 -32.04 -42.49
CA LEU A 49 10.33 -31.27 -42.85
C LEU A 49 9.64 -30.71 -41.60
N CYS A 50 9.43 -31.53 -40.56
CA CYS A 50 8.87 -31.04 -39.28
C CYS A 50 9.76 -29.98 -38.62
N SER A 51 11.08 -30.18 -38.61
CA SER A 51 12.06 -29.21 -38.11
C SER A 51 11.97 -27.87 -38.87
N MET A 52 11.83 -27.92 -40.20
CA MET A 52 11.65 -26.73 -41.05
C MET A 52 10.34 -25.99 -40.76
N LEU A 53 9.24 -26.71 -40.51
CA LEU A 53 7.96 -26.08 -40.12
C LEU A 53 8.08 -25.34 -38.78
N PHE A 54 8.76 -25.91 -37.80
CA PHE A 54 9.04 -25.21 -36.54
C PHE A 54 10.04 -24.04 -36.70
N ALA A 55 11.00 -24.14 -37.63
CA ALA A 55 11.87 -23.02 -38.00
C ALA A 55 11.06 -21.80 -38.46
N GLY A 56 9.99 -22.03 -39.24
CA GLY A 56 9.07 -20.99 -39.68
C GLY A 56 8.35 -20.28 -38.52
N ILE A 57 8.11 -20.97 -37.40
CA ILE A 57 7.54 -20.36 -36.17
C ILE A 57 8.57 -19.45 -35.48
N ILE A 58 9.86 -19.81 -35.50
CA ILE A 58 10.94 -18.98 -34.92
C ILE A 58 11.10 -17.69 -35.74
N PHE A 59 11.20 -17.82 -37.06
CA PHE A 59 11.43 -16.68 -37.96
C PHE A 59 10.16 -15.90 -38.32
N ARG A 60 9.03 -16.15 -37.62
CA ARG A 60 7.74 -15.50 -37.86
C ARG A 60 7.79 -13.96 -37.89
N ASN A 61 8.70 -13.35 -37.14
CA ASN A 61 8.87 -11.89 -37.07
C ASN A 61 9.62 -11.30 -38.28
N ARG A 62 10.27 -12.14 -39.10
CA ARG A 62 10.96 -11.74 -40.34
C ARG A 62 10.09 -11.95 -41.59
N PHE A 63 8.87 -12.46 -41.44
CA PHE A 63 7.98 -12.67 -42.57
C PHE A 63 7.45 -11.35 -43.15
N PRO A 64 7.25 -11.27 -44.49
CA PRO A 64 6.61 -10.13 -45.12
C PRO A 64 5.18 -9.92 -44.59
N THR A 65 4.70 -8.67 -44.62
CA THR A 65 3.44 -8.26 -43.98
C THR A 65 2.22 -9.03 -44.47
N TRP A 66 2.19 -9.50 -45.73
CA TRP A 66 1.11 -10.38 -46.22
C TRP A 66 1.06 -11.72 -45.47
N LEU A 67 2.22 -12.24 -45.06
CA LEU A 67 2.36 -13.63 -44.59
C LEU A 67 2.12 -13.68 -43.08
N ARG A 68 2.47 -12.59 -42.40
CA ARG A 68 2.15 -12.36 -41.00
C ARG A 68 0.65 -12.41 -40.72
N ARG A 69 -0.20 -12.02 -41.69
CA ARG A 69 -1.67 -12.14 -41.57
C ARG A 69 -2.11 -13.61 -41.41
N TYR A 70 -1.39 -14.57 -41.99
CA TYR A 70 -1.72 -16.00 -41.93
C TYR A 70 -0.90 -16.79 -40.90
N ALA A 71 -0.10 -16.13 -40.07
CA ALA A 71 0.76 -16.78 -39.08
C ALA A 71 -0.02 -17.69 -38.10
N HIS A 72 -1.23 -17.31 -37.73
CA HIS A 72 -2.12 -18.11 -36.87
C HIS A 72 -2.58 -19.42 -37.53
N ILE A 73 -2.81 -19.42 -38.85
CA ILE A 73 -3.14 -20.62 -39.61
C ILE A 73 -1.90 -21.49 -39.78
N TYR A 74 -0.76 -20.88 -40.11
CA TYR A 74 0.51 -21.58 -40.25
C TYR A 74 0.90 -22.33 -38.96
N TYR A 75 0.75 -21.67 -37.80
CA TYR A 75 0.96 -22.30 -36.49
C TYR A 75 0.04 -23.50 -36.29
N LEU A 76 -1.27 -23.33 -36.54
CA LEU A 76 -2.25 -24.40 -36.38
C LEU A 76 -1.92 -25.61 -37.25
N VAL A 77 -1.59 -25.39 -38.52
CA VAL A 77 -1.18 -26.45 -39.46
C VAL A 77 0.10 -27.14 -38.99
N THR A 78 1.12 -26.36 -38.60
CA THR A 78 2.40 -26.89 -38.11
C THR A 78 2.23 -27.79 -36.90
N VAL A 79 1.49 -27.32 -35.88
CA VAL A 79 1.21 -28.10 -34.67
C VAL A 79 0.44 -29.38 -35.00
N THR A 80 -0.51 -29.33 -35.94
CA THR A 80 -1.31 -30.50 -36.35
C THR A 80 -0.45 -31.55 -37.08
N LEU A 81 0.39 -31.10 -38.01
CA LEU A 81 1.26 -31.99 -38.78
C LEU A 81 2.38 -32.59 -37.91
N CYS A 82 2.96 -31.81 -37.00
CA CYS A 82 4.12 -32.26 -36.25
C CYS A 82 3.79 -32.97 -34.93
N LEU A 83 2.61 -32.75 -34.33
CA LEU A 83 2.21 -33.44 -33.10
C LEU A 83 1.28 -34.63 -33.38
N PRO A 84 -0.05 -34.47 -33.59
CA PRO A 84 -0.91 -35.64 -33.75
C PRO A 84 -0.63 -36.43 -35.04
N CYS A 85 -0.25 -35.79 -36.15
CA CYS A 85 -0.01 -36.51 -37.41
C CYS A 85 1.32 -37.28 -37.41
N PHE A 86 2.45 -36.61 -37.18
CA PHE A 86 3.78 -37.27 -37.21
C PHE A 86 3.89 -38.41 -36.20
N PHE A 87 3.54 -38.18 -34.93
CA PHE A 87 3.73 -39.19 -33.89
C PHE A 87 2.78 -40.38 -34.08
N PHE A 88 1.56 -40.16 -34.56
CA PHE A 88 0.63 -41.25 -34.87
C PHE A 88 1.07 -42.03 -36.13
N TYR A 89 1.59 -41.34 -37.14
CA TYR A 89 2.17 -42.00 -38.32
C TYR A 89 3.35 -42.90 -37.95
N MET A 90 4.27 -42.41 -37.12
CA MET A 90 5.41 -43.19 -36.65
C MET A 90 4.98 -44.36 -35.75
N LEU A 91 3.93 -44.22 -34.96
CA LEU A 91 3.31 -45.30 -34.20
C LEU A 91 2.78 -46.42 -35.11
N LEU A 92 2.12 -46.06 -36.21
CA LEU A 92 1.59 -47.03 -37.18
C LEU A 92 2.71 -47.75 -37.95
N MET A 93 3.77 -47.04 -38.35
CA MET A 93 4.88 -47.64 -39.12
C MET A 93 5.85 -48.47 -38.27
N ASN A 94 5.80 -48.35 -36.94
CA ASN A 94 6.61 -49.12 -36.00
C ASN A 94 5.77 -50.13 -35.19
N ASP A 95 4.70 -50.66 -35.80
CA ASP A 95 3.87 -51.73 -35.26
C ASP A 95 3.49 -51.56 -33.78
N TRP A 96 3.07 -50.34 -33.39
CA TRP A 96 2.63 -50.03 -32.02
C TRP A 96 3.70 -50.22 -30.92
N SER A 97 4.99 -50.09 -31.24
CA SER A 97 6.06 -50.19 -30.25
C SER A 97 5.87 -49.29 -29.02
N ASN A 98 6.26 -49.79 -27.84
CA ASN A 98 6.12 -49.08 -26.56
C ASN A 98 6.76 -47.69 -26.55
N VAL A 99 7.90 -47.53 -27.23
CA VAL A 99 8.60 -46.23 -27.37
C VAL A 99 7.73 -45.20 -28.08
N TRP A 100 7.08 -45.60 -29.18
CA TRP A 100 6.21 -44.73 -29.95
C TRP A 100 4.86 -44.48 -29.28
N VAL A 101 4.34 -45.45 -28.49
CA VAL A 101 3.19 -45.24 -27.62
C VAL A 101 3.48 -44.11 -26.60
N MET A 102 4.60 -44.19 -25.88
CA MET A 102 5.00 -43.14 -24.92
C MET A 102 5.29 -41.79 -25.60
N SER A 103 5.89 -41.82 -26.79
CA SER A 103 6.16 -40.62 -27.57
C SER A 103 4.87 -39.94 -28.05
N PHE A 104 3.87 -40.73 -28.48
CA PHE A 104 2.55 -40.23 -28.84
C PHE A 104 1.79 -39.68 -27.63
N MET A 105 1.86 -40.34 -26.46
CA MET A 105 1.30 -39.79 -25.21
C MET A 105 1.90 -38.42 -24.88
N SER A 106 3.22 -38.29 -24.99
CA SER A 106 3.92 -37.02 -24.75
C SER A 106 3.49 -35.93 -25.75
N ALA A 107 3.27 -36.30 -27.02
CA ALA A 107 2.74 -35.41 -28.03
C ALA A 107 1.31 -34.95 -27.73
N ILE A 108 0.44 -35.83 -27.21
CA ILE A 108 -0.92 -35.47 -26.76
C ILE A 108 -0.85 -34.44 -25.64
N PHE A 109 -0.02 -34.64 -24.62
CA PHE A 109 0.15 -33.68 -23.52
C PHE A 109 0.62 -32.31 -24.03
N LEU A 110 1.62 -32.30 -24.91
CA LEU A 110 2.12 -31.07 -25.51
C LEU A 110 1.07 -30.38 -26.38
N GLN A 111 0.25 -31.13 -27.12
CA GLN A 111 -0.86 -30.59 -27.91
C GLN A 111 -1.93 -29.93 -27.02
N ILE A 112 -2.28 -30.56 -25.89
CA ILE A 112 -3.24 -30.00 -24.92
C ILE A 112 -2.72 -28.66 -24.39
N LEU A 113 -1.44 -28.59 -24.05
CA LEU A 113 -0.80 -27.37 -23.53
C LEU A 113 -0.76 -26.23 -24.57
N LEU A 114 -0.57 -26.57 -25.85
CA LEU A 114 -0.33 -25.59 -26.92
C LEU A 114 -1.59 -25.05 -27.60
N THR A 115 -2.69 -25.82 -27.65
CA THR A 115 -3.88 -25.43 -28.42
C THR A 115 -4.93 -24.71 -27.59
N HIS A 116 -4.99 -24.88 -26.25
CA HIS A 116 -5.87 -24.20 -25.27
C HIS A 116 -7.39 -24.34 -25.50
N VAL A 117 -7.87 -24.36 -26.75
CA VAL A 117 -9.29 -24.37 -27.12
C VAL A 117 -9.72 -25.79 -27.44
N THR A 118 -10.56 -26.38 -26.60
CA THR A 118 -11.03 -27.78 -26.68
C THR A 118 -11.55 -28.16 -28.08
N ARG A 119 -12.38 -27.32 -28.69
CA ARG A 119 -12.93 -27.60 -30.04
C ARG A 119 -11.86 -27.64 -31.13
N VAL A 120 -10.86 -26.76 -31.04
CA VAL A 120 -9.76 -26.72 -32.01
C VAL A 120 -8.83 -27.90 -31.81
N MET A 121 -8.54 -28.26 -30.55
CA MET A 121 -7.72 -29.41 -30.20
C MET A 121 -8.32 -30.72 -30.77
N PHE A 122 -9.60 -31.00 -30.53
CA PHE A 122 -10.25 -32.19 -31.07
C PHE A 122 -10.25 -32.20 -32.61
N ALA A 123 -10.50 -31.06 -33.25
CA ALA A 123 -10.43 -30.97 -34.71
C ALA A 123 -9.01 -31.29 -35.23
N GLN A 124 -7.96 -30.75 -34.61
CA GLN A 124 -6.57 -31.05 -34.97
C GLN A 124 -6.23 -32.52 -34.75
N THR A 125 -6.68 -33.13 -33.66
CA THR A 125 -6.45 -34.55 -33.40
C THR A 125 -7.11 -35.40 -34.48
N ILE A 126 -8.40 -35.18 -34.78
CA ILE A 126 -9.12 -35.94 -35.81
C ILE A 126 -8.43 -35.78 -37.17
N ILE A 127 -8.14 -34.53 -37.57
CA ILE A 127 -7.46 -34.24 -38.85
C ILE A 127 -6.07 -34.87 -38.88
N GLY A 128 -5.28 -34.74 -37.82
CA GLY A 128 -3.93 -35.29 -37.74
C GLY A 128 -3.90 -36.81 -37.82
N LEU A 129 -4.78 -37.50 -37.10
CA LEU A 129 -4.90 -38.96 -37.16
C LEU A 129 -5.36 -39.42 -38.54
N SER A 130 -6.33 -38.73 -39.16
CA SER A 130 -6.81 -39.06 -40.51
C SER A 130 -5.73 -38.84 -41.59
N LEU A 131 -4.92 -37.78 -41.49
CA LEU A 131 -3.79 -37.59 -42.41
C LEU A 131 -2.72 -38.65 -42.19
N ALA A 132 -2.41 -38.99 -40.94
CA ALA A 132 -1.41 -40.00 -40.61
C ALA A 132 -1.80 -41.38 -41.15
N THR A 133 -3.07 -41.80 -40.99
CA THR A 133 -3.54 -43.06 -41.56
C THR A 133 -3.52 -43.05 -43.08
N LEU A 134 -3.90 -41.93 -43.71
CA LEU A 134 -3.84 -41.76 -45.16
C LEU A 134 -2.40 -41.88 -45.69
N PHE A 135 -1.44 -41.22 -45.02
CA PHE A 135 -0.03 -41.28 -45.40
C PHE A 135 0.58 -42.66 -45.17
N ALA A 136 0.22 -43.35 -44.08
CA ALA A 136 0.64 -44.74 -43.84
C ALA A 136 0.10 -45.68 -44.93
N TRP A 137 -1.17 -45.52 -45.30
CA TRP A 137 -1.80 -46.31 -46.35
C TRP A 137 -1.15 -46.08 -47.73
N LEU A 138 -0.81 -44.83 -48.06
CA LEU A 138 -0.08 -44.51 -49.29
C LEU A 138 1.35 -45.06 -49.29
N ALA A 139 2.06 -44.97 -48.15
CA ALA A 139 3.44 -45.43 -48.03
C ALA A 139 3.57 -46.95 -48.18
N ASN A 140 2.59 -47.72 -47.70
CA ASN A 140 2.58 -49.18 -47.76
C ASN A 140 1.91 -49.74 -49.04
N GLY A 141 1.83 -48.94 -50.11
CA GLY A 141 1.32 -49.40 -51.41
C GLY A 141 -0.16 -49.81 -51.38
N PHE A 142 -0.99 -49.06 -50.65
CA PHE A 142 -2.44 -49.26 -50.49
C PHE A 142 -2.85 -50.51 -49.69
N LYS A 143 -1.91 -51.16 -48.99
CA LYS A 143 -2.18 -52.23 -48.04
C LYS A 143 -1.74 -51.78 -46.64
N LEU A 144 -2.61 -51.91 -45.66
CA LEU A 144 -2.32 -51.50 -44.29
C LEU A 144 -2.79 -52.59 -43.33
N ASP A 145 -1.91 -53.53 -43.02
CA ASP A 145 -2.15 -54.55 -42.01
C ASP A 145 -1.85 -53.95 -40.63
N ILE A 146 -2.86 -53.32 -40.02
CA ILE A 146 -2.70 -52.69 -38.69
C ILE A 146 -3.04 -53.71 -37.60
N THR A 147 -2.04 -54.14 -36.83
CA THR A 147 -2.27 -54.81 -35.54
C THR A 147 -2.47 -53.76 -34.45
N ILE A 148 -3.70 -53.29 -34.30
CA ILE A 148 -4.04 -52.31 -33.25
C ILE A 148 -4.03 -53.00 -31.88
N GLU A 149 -3.16 -52.53 -30.98
CA GLU A 149 -3.22 -52.91 -29.58
C GLU A 149 -4.32 -52.11 -28.85
N TRP A 150 -5.51 -52.72 -28.76
CA TRP A 150 -6.68 -52.09 -28.14
C TRP A 150 -6.49 -51.65 -26.68
N ALA A 151 -5.50 -52.18 -25.98
CA ALA A 151 -5.18 -51.81 -24.59
C ALA A 151 -4.75 -50.34 -24.43
N HIS A 152 -4.15 -49.74 -25.45
CA HIS A 152 -3.61 -48.37 -25.38
C HIS A 152 -4.67 -47.29 -25.67
N ILE A 153 -5.75 -47.62 -26.38
CA ILE A 153 -6.78 -46.65 -26.77
C ILE A 153 -7.49 -46.01 -25.56
N PRO A 154 -7.93 -46.77 -24.53
CA PRO A 154 -8.51 -46.19 -23.33
C PRO A 154 -7.58 -45.20 -22.62
N ILE A 155 -6.27 -45.43 -22.66
CA ILE A 155 -5.26 -44.55 -22.05
C ILE A 155 -5.21 -43.21 -22.79
N PHE A 156 -5.18 -43.23 -24.14
CA PHE A 156 -5.20 -41.99 -24.92
C PHE A 156 -6.51 -41.20 -24.70
N VAL A 157 -7.65 -41.89 -24.68
CA VAL A 157 -8.95 -41.26 -24.40
C VAL A 157 -8.97 -40.64 -23.00
N PHE A 158 -8.46 -41.36 -21.99
CA PHE A 158 -8.35 -40.85 -20.62
C PHE A 158 -7.51 -39.57 -20.55
N ILE A 159 -6.35 -39.53 -21.21
CA ILE A 159 -5.48 -38.35 -21.24
C ILE A 159 -6.18 -37.16 -21.90
N TYR A 160 -6.88 -37.37 -23.02
CA TYR A 160 -7.62 -36.30 -23.69
C TYR A 160 -8.76 -35.74 -22.84
N ILE A 161 -9.53 -36.60 -22.15
CA ILE A 161 -10.65 -36.18 -21.31
C ILE A 161 -10.14 -35.43 -20.06
N PHE A 162 -9.29 -36.08 -19.26
CA PHE A 162 -8.86 -35.51 -17.98
C PHE A 162 -7.86 -34.37 -18.16
N GLY A 163 -6.98 -34.45 -19.16
CA GLY A 163 -6.08 -33.34 -19.51
C GLY A 163 -6.86 -32.07 -19.88
N ASN A 164 -7.97 -32.21 -20.61
CA ASN A 164 -8.83 -31.06 -20.92
C ASN A 164 -9.58 -30.54 -19.68
N LEU A 165 -10.04 -31.43 -18.80
CA LEU A 165 -10.76 -31.04 -17.58
C LEU A 165 -9.90 -30.28 -16.59
N PHE A 166 -8.67 -30.75 -16.32
CA PHE A 166 -7.71 -30.02 -15.48
C PHE A 166 -7.34 -28.67 -16.08
N TYR A 167 -7.18 -28.63 -17.41
CA TYR A 167 -6.89 -27.40 -18.12
C TYR A 167 -8.01 -26.36 -17.98
N PHE A 168 -9.26 -26.79 -18.19
CA PHE A 168 -10.43 -25.92 -18.09
C PHE A 168 -10.57 -25.31 -16.68
N ARG A 169 -10.30 -26.10 -15.63
CA ARG A 169 -10.28 -25.61 -14.25
C ARG A 169 -9.22 -24.53 -14.03
N ASN A 170 -7.98 -24.76 -14.47
CA ASN A 170 -6.90 -23.77 -14.33
C ASN A 170 -7.19 -22.49 -15.12
N GLN A 171 -7.80 -22.62 -16.30
CA GLN A 171 -8.17 -21.47 -17.13
C GLN A 171 -9.24 -20.61 -16.45
N ILE A 172 -10.30 -21.24 -15.89
CA ILE A 172 -11.33 -20.51 -15.13
C ILE A 172 -10.71 -19.75 -13.96
N GLU A 173 -9.76 -20.35 -13.25
CA GLU A 173 -9.08 -19.68 -12.13
C GLU A 173 -8.29 -18.45 -12.59
N HIS A 174 -7.52 -18.56 -13.68
CA HIS A 174 -6.79 -17.43 -14.23
C HIS A 174 -7.72 -16.34 -14.78
N GLU A 175 -8.78 -16.70 -15.50
CA GLU A 175 -9.77 -15.75 -16.01
C GLU A 175 -10.49 -15.04 -14.87
N ALA A 176 -10.81 -15.75 -13.78
CA ALA A 176 -11.40 -15.15 -12.58
C ALA A 176 -10.44 -14.12 -11.95
N LYS A 177 -9.16 -14.45 -11.75
CA LYS A 177 -8.15 -13.51 -11.23
C LYS A 177 -7.99 -12.27 -12.10
N VAL A 178 -7.93 -12.45 -13.42
CA VAL A 178 -7.81 -11.33 -14.38
C VAL A 178 -9.07 -10.48 -14.43
N SER A 179 -10.25 -11.11 -14.39
CA SER A 179 -11.54 -10.40 -14.37
C SER A 179 -11.70 -9.59 -13.11
N LEU A 180 -11.34 -10.16 -11.95
CA LEU A 180 -11.30 -9.44 -10.67
C LEU A 180 -10.39 -8.21 -10.79
N ALA A 181 -9.11 -8.39 -11.18
CA ALA A 181 -8.16 -7.29 -11.33
C ALA A 181 -8.66 -6.17 -12.28
N LYS A 182 -9.30 -6.54 -13.39
CA LYS A 182 -9.91 -5.57 -14.32
C LYS A 182 -11.09 -4.82 -13.70
N SER A 183 -11.99 -5.53 -13.02
CA SER A 183 -13.12 -4.90 -12.33
C SER A 183 -12.67 -3.96 -11.20
N PHE A 184 -11.58 -4.30 -10.50
CA PHE A 184 -10.97 -3.43 -9.49
C PHE A 184 -10.35 -2.18 -10.11
N GLY A 185 -9.53 -2.33 -11.15
CA GLY A 185 -8.91 -1.18 -11.82
C GLY A 185 -9.96 -0.22 -12.39
N ALA A 186 -11.05 -0.77 -12.95
CA ALA A 186 -12.18 0.04 -13.41
C ALA A 186 -12.95 0.71 -12.26
N GLY A 187 -13.16 0.00 -11.14
CA GLY A 187 -13.80 0.53 -9.94
C GLY A 187 -13.00 1.66 -9.30
N ILE A 188 -11.70 1.47 -9.08
CA ILE A 188 -10.78 2.50 -8.54
C ILE A 188 -10.79 3.73 -9.45
N ALA A 189 -10.66 3.54 -10.77
CA ALA A 189 -10.66 4.65 -11.71
C ALA A 189 -11.98 5.44 -11.67
N HIS A 190 -13.12 4.75 -11.57
CA HIS A 190 -14.44 5.39 -11.49
C HIS A 190 -14.63 6.13 -10.16
N GLU A 191 -14.29 5.50 -9.04
CA GLU A 191 -14.38 6.08 -7.71
C GLU A 191 -13.36 7.21 -7.48
N MET A 192 -12.25 7.25 -8.22
CA MET A 192 -11.29 8.36 -8.22
C MET A 192 -11.70 9.53 -9.10
N ARG A 193 -12.32 9.23 -10.24
CA ARG A 193 -12.79 10.27 -11.15
C ARG A 193 -13.84 11.17 -10.50
N ASN A 194 -14.69 10.63 -9.63
CA ASN A 194 -15.75 11.38 -8.97
C ASN A 194 -15.22 12.49 -8.02
N PRO A 195 -14.39 12.20 -6.99
CA PRO A 195 -13.84 13.22 -6.10
C PRO A 195 -12.90 14.17 -6.85
N LEU A 196 -12.10 13.69 -7.82
CA LEU A 196 -11.26 14.56 -8.63
C LEU A 196 -12.07 15.54 -9.49
N SER A 197 -13.16 15.10 -10.12
CA SER A 197 -14.03 15.99 -10.90
C SER A 197 -14.69 17.04 -10.01
N ALA A 198 -15.15 16.63 -8.82
CA ALA A 198 -15.74 17.53 -7.85
C ALA A 198 -14.71 18.55 -7.33
N LEU A 199 -13.46 18.13 -7.08
CA LEU A 199 -12.36 19.02 -6.72
C LEU A 199 -12.04 20.04 -7.81
N CYS A 200 -12.01 19.62 -9.08
CA CYS A 200 -11.87 20.55 -10.20
C CYS A 200 -12.99 21.60 -10.17
N THR A 201 -14.24 21.18 -9.96
CA THR A 201 -15.37 22.11 -9.84
C THR A 201 -15.22 23.07 -8.65
N SER A 202 -14.80 22.58 -7.48
CA SER A 202 -14.53 23.44 -6.32
C SER A 202 -13.43 24.46 -6.61
N ILE A 203 -12.37 24.06 -7.30
CA ILE A 203 -11.28 24.95 -7.73
C ILE A 203 -11.80 25.98 -8.75
N ASP A 204 -12.64 25.57 -9.71
CA ASP A 204 -13.24 26.48 -10.69
C ASP A 204 -14.11 27.55 -10.01
N VAL A 205 -14.90 27.17 -8.99
CA VAL A 205 -15.70 28.11 -8.19
C VAL A 205 -14.78 29.06 -7.44
N ILE A 206 -13.73 28.57 -6.78
CA ILE A 206 -12.74 29.39 -6.09
C ILE A 206 -12.11 30.41 -7.05
N GLN A 207 -11.70 29.97 -8.25
CA GLN A 207 -11.13 30.84 -9.27
C GLN A 207 -12.13 31.86 -9.82
N SER A 208 -13.43 31.54 -9.86
CA SER A 208 -14.48 32.47 -10.31
C SER A 208 -14.79 33.59 -9.31
N VAL A 209 -14.62 33.31 -8.01
CA VAL A 209 -14.85 34.26 -6.92
C VAL A 209 -13.59 35.11 -6.65
N LEU A 210 -12.41 34.54 -6.88
CA LEU A 210 -11.15 35.26 -6.68
C LEU A 210 -10.93 36.33 -7.77
N PRO A 211 -10.69 37.60 -7.39
CA PRO A 211 -10.47 38.67 -8.36
C PRO A 211 -9.15 38.47 -9.13
N THR A 212 -9.21 38.49 -10.47
CA THR A 212 -8.02 38.37 -11.31
C THR A 212 -7.20 39.67 -11.33
N THR A 213 -5.91 39.60 -11.03
CA THR A 213 -4.95 40.73 -10.98
C THR A 213 -4.77 41.48 -12.30
N LYS A 214 -5.29 40.97 -13.43
CA LYS A 214 -5.20 41.64 -14.75
C LYS A 214 -6.06 42.92 -14.86
N ASN A 215 -7.04 43.13 -13.97
CA ASN A 215 -7.90 44.32 -13.98
C ASN A 215 -7.77 45.21 -12.73
N ALA A 216 -6.81 44.93 -11.84
CA ALA A 216 -6.65 45.66 -10.58
C ALA A 216 -5.71 46.87 -10.72
N SER A 217 -6.15 47.91 -11.43
CA SER A 217 -5.54 49.24 -11.35
C SER A 217 -5.90 49.90 -10.01
N LYS A 218 -5.00 49.78 -9.02
CA LYS A 218 -4.85 50.67 -7.84
C LYS A 218 -6.08 50.96 -6.95
N ALA A 219 -7.15 50.18 -7.00
CA ALA A 219 -8.21 50.20 -5.99
C ALA A 219 -8.14 48.95 -5.12
N SER A 220 -8.19 49.12 -3.80
CA SER A 220 -8.36 48.03 -2.83
C SER A 220 -9.57 47.18 -3.23
N VAL A 221 -9.33 45.95 -3.67
CA VAL A 221 -10.40 45.02 -4.01
C VAL A 221 -11.04 44.57 -2.70
N MET A 222 -12.21 45.11 -2.37
CA MET A 222 -13.04 44.62 -1.26
C MET A 222 -13.79 43.39 -1.75
N MET A 223 -13.47 42.21 -1.20
CA MET A 223 -14.33 41.03 -1.31
C MET A 223 -15.50 41.17 -0.34
N SER A 224 -16.70 40.74 -0.75
CA SER A 224 -17.83 40.66 0.17
C SER A 224 -17.54 39.63 1.26
N VAL A 225 -18.09 39.84 2.45
CA VAL A 225 -18.06 38.84 3.53
C VAL A 225 -18.71 37.53 3.06
N ASP A 226 -19.71 37.61 2.18
CA ASP A 226 -20.38 36.45 1.58
C ASP A 226 -19.45 35.67 0.64
N ASP A 227 -18.60 36.35 -0.14
CA ASP A 227 -17.62 35.72 -1.02
C ASP A 227 -16.53 35.01 -0.22
N ILE A 228 -16.10 35.60 0.90
CA ILE A 228 -15.13 34.99 1.84
C ILE A 228 -15.73 33.74 2.49
N ASN A 229 -17.00 33.80 2.90
CA ASN A 229 -17.70 32.66 3.48
C ASN A 229 -17.88 31.54 2.45
N LEU A 230 -18.27 31.86 1.22
CA LEU A 230 -18.39 30.90 0.12
C LEU A 230 -17.05 30.23 -0.20
N LEU A 231 -15.95 30.99 -0.26
CA LEU A 231 -14.61 30.43 -0.47
C LEU A 231 -14.18 29.49 0.66
N ARG A 232 -14.52 29.83 1.92
CA ARG A 232 -14.24 28.96 3.05
C ARG A 232 -15.05 27.67 2.98
N GLU A 233 -16.33 27.75 2.67
CA GLU A 233 -17.23 26.61 2.52
C GLU A 233 -16.77 25.67 1.39
N VAL A 234 -16.52 26.22 0.20
CA VAL A 234 -16.05 25.43 -0.96
C VAL A 234 -14.68 24.78 -0.69
N SER A 235 -13.80 25.44 0.06
CA SER A 235 -12.49 24.90 0.46
C SER A 235 -12.63 23.76 1.49
N GLU A 236 -13.50 23.91 2.48
CA GLU A 236 -13.80 22.86 3.45
C GLU A 236 -14.42 21.63 2.76
N ASP A 237 -15.33 21.84 1.82
CA ASP A 237 -15.95 20.76 1.05
C ASP A 237 -14.97 20.06 0.11
N ALA A 238 -14.05 20.79 -0.52
CA ALA A 238 -12.94 20.21 -1.27
C ALA A 238 -12.07 19.30 -0.38
N MET A 239 -11.71 19.74 0.84
CA MET A 239 -10.96 18.92 1.79
C MET A 239 -11.73 17.66 2.21
N LYS A 240 -13.04 17.75 2.45
CA LYS A 240 -13.89 16.58 2.74
C LYS A 240 -13.89 15.58 1.58
N LEU A 241 -13.94 16.07 0.33
CA LEU A 241 -13.89 15.23 -0.88
C LEU A 241 -12.56 14.50 -1.02
N ILE A 242 -11.43 15.14 -0.68
CA ILE A 242 -10.10 14.50 -0.67
C ILE A 242 -10.07 13.38 0.36
N HIS A 243 -10.50 13.65 1.59
CA HIS A 243 -10.53 12.64 2.64
C HIS A 243 -11.44 11.46 2.26
N SER A 244 -12.64 11.72 1.74
CA SER A 244 -13.55 10.66 1.28
C SER A 244 -12.99 9.88 0.07
N GLY A 245 -12.25 10.54 -0.82
CA GLY A 245 -11.52 9.89 -1.91
C GLY A 245 -10.46 8.92 -1.37
N ASN A 246 -9.58 9.40 -0.48
CA ASN A 246 -8.54 8.58 0.15
C ASN A 246 -9.11 7.40 0.93
N GLU A 247 -10.22 7.60 1.66
CA GLU A 247 -10.97 6.53 2.32
C GLU A 247 -11.40 5.44 1.34
N THR A 248 -11.91 5.85 0.18
CA THR A 248 -12.36 4.91 -0.86
C THR A 248 -11.18 4.13 -1.45
N ILE A 249 -10.02 4.78 -1.62
CA ILE A 249 -8.77 4.10 -2.02
C ILE A 249 -8.35 3.08 -0.96
N ASP A 250 -8.31 3.47 0.31
CA ASP A 250 -7.91 2.57 1.40
C ASP A 250 -8.87 1.38 1.53
N LEU A 251 -10.17 1.59 1.36
CA LEU A 251 -11.18 0.52 1.31
C LEU A 251 -10.97 -0.42 0.11
N LEU A 252 -10.59 0.11 -1.05
CA LEU A 252 -10.33 -0.68 -2.26
C LEU A 252 -9.00 -1.43 -2.15
N LEU A 253 -7.95 -0.81 -1.62
CA LEU A 253 -6.65 -1.46 -1.40
C LEU A 253 -6.73 -2.56 -0.33
N THR A 254 -7.46 -2.33 0.76
CA THR A 254 -7.73 -3.38 1.77
C THR A 254 -8.61 -4.52 1.26
N SER A 255 -9.28 -4.35 0.11
CA SER A 255 -10.01 -5.44 -0.57
C SER A 255 -9.17 -6.22 -1.58
N ILE A 256 -8.01 -5.69 -1.98
CA ILE A 256 -7.07 -6.33 -2.91
C ILE A 256 -6.15 -7.31 -2.18
N ASP A 257 -5.77 -6.99 -0.94
CA ASP A 257 -4.97 -7.89 -0.12
C ASP A 257 -5.90 -8.77 0.72
N GLU A 258 -6.11 -10.02 0.30
CA GLU A 258 -6.92 -11.01 1.05
C GLU A 258 -6.40 -11.20 2.50
N ASN A 259 -5.15 -10.83 2.77
CA ASN A 259 -4.53 -10.90 4.08
C ASN A 259 -3.99 -9.55 4.57
N ARG A 260 -4.72 -9.03 5.56
CA ARG A 260 -4.30 -8.08 6.60
C ARG A 260 -4.45 -6.60 6.23
N VAL A 261 -5.56 -6.05 6.72
CA VAL A 261 -5.51 -4.76 7.43
C VAL A 261 -4.23 -4.73 8.29
N SER A 262 -3.28 -3.86 7.94
CA SER A 262 -2.01 -3.79 8.65
C SER A 262 -2.25 -3.46 10.12
N ARG A 263 -1.70 -4.29 11.01
CA ARG A 263 -1.80 -4.11 12.46
C ARG A 263 -0.71 -3.19 13.01
N SER A 264 0.25 -2.76 12.19
CA SER A 264 1.46 -2.03 12.63
C SER A 264 1.16 -0.74 13.41
N THR A 265 0.00 -0.14 13.16
CA THR A 265 -0.45 1.12 13.77
C THR A 265 -1.35 0.93 14.99
N PHE A 266 -1.60 -0.32 15.42
CA PHE A 266 -2.57 -0.59 16.48
C PHE A 266 -2.12 -0.05 17.83
N LYS A 267 -3.02 0.69 18.47
CA LYS A 267 -2.86 1.25 19.81
C LYS A 267 -4.10 0.93 20.64
N ARG A 268 -4.00 1.14 21.95
CA ARG A 268 -5.13 1.06 22.86
C ARG A 268 -5.95 2.33 22.73
N HIS A 269 -7.25 2.16 22.50
CA HIS A 269 -8.21 3.26 22.39
C HIS A 269 -9.42 2.97 23.27
N SER A 270 -10.00 4.02 23.87
CA SER A 270 -11.33 3.96 24.48
C SER A 270 -12.37 3.81 23.37
N ALA A 271 -13.27 2.83 23.50
CA ALA A 271 -14.36 2.63 22.56
C ALA A 271 -15.31 3.82 22.57
N GLN A 272 -15.65 4.35 23.75
CA GLN A 272 -16.51 5.53 23.90
C GLN A 272 -15.96 6.73 23.13
N PHE A 273 -14.70 7.08 23.34
CA PHE A 273 -14.09 8.24 22.65
C PHE A 273 -14.15 8.11 21.13
N VAL A 274 -13.83 6.92 20.59
CA VAL A 274 -13.83 6.70 19.13
C VAL A 274 -15.25 6.72 18.56
N VAL A 275 -16.24 6.20 19.29
CA VAL A 275 -17.64 6.23 18.87
C VAL A 275 -18.19 7.66 18.90
N GLU A 276 -17.91 8.42 19.96
CA GLU A 276 -18.30 9.83 20.06
C GLU A 276 -17.69 10.64 18.91
N ASP A 277 -16.39 10.51 18.66
CA ASP A 277 -15.71 11.18 17.55
C ASP A 277 -16.31 10.77 16.19
N ALA A 278 -16.65 9.50 16.00
CA ALA A 278 -17.31 9.02 14.80
C ALA A 278 -18.71 9.66 14.62
N ILE A 279 -19.53 9.70 15.66
CA ILE A 279 -20.87 10.30 15.61
C ILE A 279 -20.75 11.81 15.33
N THR A 280 -19.91 12.53 16.07
CA THR A 280 -19.70 13.96 15.89
C THR A 280 -19.23 14.28 14.47
N SER A 281 -18.23 13.55 13.98
CA SER A 281 -17.68 13.76 12.64
C SER A 281 -18.66 13.40 11.52
N PHE A 282 -19.48 12.36 11.70
CA PHE A 282 -20.50 11.96 10.74
C PHE A 282 -21.66 12.98 10.66
N CYS A 283 -22.12 13.48 11.82
CA CYS A 283 -23.19 14.47 11.92
C CYS A 283 -22.73 15.88 11.51
N ALA A 284 -21.48 16.27 11.78
CA ALA A 284 -20.95 17.58 11.39
C ALA A 284 -21.01 17.84 9.87
N ASN A 285 -20.87 16.78 9.07
CA ASN A 285 -20.95 16.86 7.62
C ASN A 285 -22.39 17.00 7.07
N ARG A 286 -23.41 16.92 7.92
CA ARG A 286 -24.83 16.98 7.51
C ARG A 286 -25.60 17.94 8.41
N HIS A 287 -25.71 19.20 7.97
CA HIS A 287 -26.27 20.34 8.72
C HIS A 287 -27.73 20.21 9.20
N THR A 288 -28.46 19.12 8.87
CA THR A 288 -29.90 18.98 9.14
C THR A 288 -30.28 18.03 10.28
N ASP A 289 -29.40 17.15 10.77
CA ASP A 289 -29.85 15.96 11.52
C ASP A 289 -28.95 15.60 12.72
N ARG A 290 -28.77 16.52 13.67
CA ARG A 290 -28.00 16.23 14.91
C ARG A 290 -28.72 15.28 15.89
N GLU A 291 -30.00 14.97 15.69
CA GLU A 291 -30.82 14.15 16.60
C GLU A 291 -31.09 12.72 16.10
N VAL A 292 -30.53 12.33 14.95
CA VAL A 292 -30.79 11.02 14.33
C VAL A 292 -30.03 9.87 15.00
N ILE A 293 -28.83 10.15 15.55
CA ILE A 293 -27.98 9.13 16.18
C ILE A 293 -27.96 9.37 17.69
N SER A 294 -28.40 8.39 18.48
CA SER A 294 -28.30 8.39 19.94
C SER A 294 -27.17 7.47 20.41
N LEU A 295 -26.51 7.86 21.49
CA LEU A 295 -25.44 7.09 22.13
C LEU A 295 -25.86 6.69 23.55
N ASP A 296 -25.97 5.39 23.81
CA ASP A 296 -26.19 4.81 25.14
C ASP A 296 -24.90 4.13 25.62
N VAL A 297 -24.19 4.78 26.55
CA VAL A 297 -22.96 4.22 27.14
C VAL A 297 -23.29 3.54 28.46
N ARG A 298 -23.38 2.21 28.46
CA ARG A 298 -23.58 1.44 29.69
C ARG A 298 -22.27 1.26 30.46
N ARG A 299 -21.21 0.88 29.75
CA ARG A 299 -19.86 0.73 30.29
C ARG A 299 -18.83 0.86 29.16
N ASP A 300 -17.87 1.77 29.32
CA ASP A 300 -16.74 1.92 28.38
C ASP A 300 -15.72 0.79 28.53
N PHE A 301 -14.96 0.53 27.47
CA PHE A 301 -13.87 -0.44 27.44
C PHE A 301 -12.73 0.01 26.51
N GLU A 302 -11.52 -0.46 26.80
CA GLU A 302 -10.38 -0.32 25.91
C GLU A 302 -10.33 -1.47 24.90
N PHE A 303 -9.99 -1.16 23.64
CA PHE A 303 -9.66 -2.17 22.62
C PHE A 303 -8.28 -1.88 22.02
N LEU A 304 -7.63 -2.92 21.50
CA LEU A 304 -6.38 -2.81 20.74
C LEU A 304 -6.71 -2.78 19.24
N GLY A 305 -6.45 -1.67 18.57
CA GLY A 305 -6.81 -1.49 17.17
C GLY A 305 -6.42 -0.13 16.62
N SER A 306 -7.01 0.24 15.49
CA SER A 306 -6.88 1.59 14.92
C SER A 306 -8.20 2.34 15.09
N ALA A 307 -8.14 3.51 15.73
CA ALA A 307 -9.29 4.41 15.86
C ALA A 307 -9.89 4.77 14.48
N THR A 308 -9.03 5.05 13.50
CA THR A 308 -9.43 5.39 12.12
C THR A 308 -10.21 4.25 11.46
N LEU A 309 -9.72 3.02 11.56
CA LEU A 309 -10.41 1.87 10.97
C LEU A 309 -11.75 1.56 11.64
N LEU A 310 -11.84 1.71 12.96
CA LEU A 310 -13.11 1.55 13.67
C LEU A 310 -14.11 2.64 13.28
N LYS A 311 -13.67 3.90 13.19
CA LYS A 311 -14.47 5.03 12.72
C LYS A 311 -15.06 4.75 11.33
N TYR A 312 -14.26 4.20 10.41
CA TYR A 312 -14.74 3.82 9.08
C TYR A 312 -15.70 2.64 9.08
N ALA A 313 -15.49 1.65 9.95
CA ALA A 313 -16.47 0.58 10.11
C ALA A 313 -17.82 1.13 10.58
N LEU A 314 -17.83 2.04 11.57
CA LEU A 314 -19.04 2.70 12.06
C LEU A 314 -19.71 3.56 10.98
N TYR A 315 -18.94 4.33 10.21
CA TYR A 315 -19.46 5.14 9.10
C TYR A 315 -20.20 4.32 8.06
N ASN A 316 -19.66 3.15 7.71
CA ASN A 316 -20.32 2.24 6.79
C ASN A 316 -21.66 1.74 7.33
N LEU A 317 -21.74 1.46 8.64
CA LEU A 317 -23.00 1.08 9.29
C LEU A 317 -24.01 2.23 9.32
N PHE A 318 -23.58 3.44 9.72
CA PHE A 318 -24.44 4.63 9.74
C PHE A 318 -24.96 4.98 8.34
N LYS A 319 -24.10 4.90 7.33
CA LYS A 319 -24.47 5.12 5.93
C LYS A 319 -25.48 4.08 5.45
N ASN A 320 -25.30 2.80 5.80
CA ASN A 320 -26.24 1.75 5.43
C ASN A 320 -27.61 1.95 6.07
N ALA A 321 -27.66 2.27 7.37
CA ALA A 321 -28.89 2.57 8.09
C ALA A 321 -29.63 3.76 7.45
N TYR A 322 -28.92 4.86 7.16
CA TYR A 322 -29.49 6.03 6.51
C TYR A 322 -30.09 5.74 5.14
N GLN A 323 -29.44 4.88 4.35
CA GLN A 323 -29.87 4.57 2.99
C GLN A 323 -31.10 3.66 2.89
N HIS A 324 -31.41 2.92 3.96
CA HIS A 324 -32.51 1.96 4.00
C HIS A 324 -33.60 2.38 5.01
N CYS A 325 -33.65 3.68 5.34
CA CYS A 325 -34.66 4.24 6.22
C CYS A 325 -36.06 4.25 5.58
N ARG A 326 -37.11 4.11 6.41
CA ARG A 326 -38.50 4.37 6.03
C ARG A 326 -38.84 5.86 6.17
N ALA A 327 -40.00 6.28 5.65
CA ALA A 327 -40.43 7.67 5.65
C ALA A 327 -40.76 8.23 7.06
N ASP A 328 -40.95 7.35 8.06
CA ASP A 328 -41.08 7.71 9.47
C ASP A 328 -39.69 7.80 10.11
N GLY A 329 -39.42 8.92 10.79
CA GLY A 329 -38.08 9.41 11.19
C GLY A 329 -37.01 8.35 11.48
N LEU A 330 -35.85 8.50 10.82
CA LEU A 330 -34.66 7.69 11.04
C LEU A 330 -34.17 7.83 12.48
N HIS A 331 -34.00 6.70 13.15
CA HIS A 331 -33.31 6.65 14.43
C HIS A 331 -32.26 5.54 14.41
N ILE A 332 -31.02 5.93 14.71
CA ILE A 332 -29.89 5.01 14.87
C ILE A 332 -29.49 5.07 16.34
N GLN A 333 -29.57 3.93 17.02
CA GLN A 333 -29.12 3.80 18.40
C GLN A 333 -27.77 3.08 18.42
N VAL A 334 -26.77 3.70 19.04
CA VAL A 334 -25.47 3.11 19.29
C VAL A 334 -25.35 2.81 20.77
N THR A 335 -25.20 1.53 21.13
CA THR A 335 -25.06 1.10 22.52
C THR A 335 -23.67 0.52 22.76
N LEU A 336 -22.96 1.05 23.75
CA LEU A 336 -21.72 0.46 24.25
C LEU A 336 -22.05 -0.42 25.46
N TYR A 337 -21.61 -1.67 25.38
CA TYR A 337 -21.75 -2.62 26.46
C TYR A 337 -20.43 -3.33 26.72
N SER A 338 -20.02 -3.34 27.98
CA SER A 338 -18.88 -4.10 28.45
C SER A 338 -19.28 -4.88 29.71
N ASP A 339 -18.95 -6.16 29.71
CA ASP A 339 -19.07 -7.06 30.85
C ASP A 339 -17.77 -7.86 31.02
N ASP A 340 -17.65 -8.67 32.07
CA ASP A 340 -16.43 -9.41 32.40
C ASP A 340 -15.96 -10.37 31.27
N PHE A 341 -16.87 -10.74 30.37
CA PHE A 341 -16.61 -11.69 29.28
C PHE A 341 -16.74 -11.10 27.87
N VAL A 342 -17.46 -9.99 27.69
CA VAL A 342 -17.82 -9.48 26.36
C VAL A 342 -17.75 -7.96 26.32
N ASN A 343 -16.96 -7.45 25.37
CA ASN A 343 -16.98 -6.05 24.96
C ASN A 343 -17.70 -5.94 23.62
N GLN A 344 -18.67 -5.04 23.50
CA GLN A 344 -19.41 -4.88 22.25
C GLN A 344 -19.90 -3.46 22.01
N ILE A 345 -19.96 -3.12 20.72
CA ILE A 345 -20.65 -1.94 20.20
C ILE A 345 -21.82 -2.46 19.38
N VAL A 346 -23.03 -2.03 19.71
CA VAL A 346 -24.26 -2.40 19.01
C VAL A 346 -24.76 -1.19 18.27
N VAL A 347 -24.96 -1.31 16.96
CA VAL A 347 -25.56 -0.28 16.11
C VAL A 347 -26.90 -0.81 15.62
N SER A 348 -27.99 -0.21 16.09
CA SER A 348 -29.36 -0.59 15.75
C SER A 348 -30.06 0.53 14.99
N ASP A 349 -30.77 0.17 13.92
CA ASP A 349 -31.58 1.08 13.12
C ASP A 349 -33.05 0.64 13.06
N ASN A 350 -33.96 1.59 12.90
CA ASN A 350 -35.39 1.38 12.67
C ASN A 350 -35.77 1.34 11.18
N GLY A 351 -34.85 0.91 10.32
CA GLY A 351 -35.00 0.93 8.86
C GLY A 351 -35.89 -0.19 8.29
N SER A 352 -35.73 -0.46 6.99
CA SER A 352 -36.51 -1.50 6.29
C SER A 352 -36.16 -2.92 6.68
N GLY A 353 -35.10 -3.15 7.47
CA GLY A 353 -34.57 -4.48 7.77
C GLY A 353 -34.00 -5.22 6.56
N ILE A 354 -33.39 -6.37 6.83
CA ILE A 354 -32.70 -7.26 5.89
C ILE A 354 -33.44 -8.59 5.84
N CYS A 355 -33.66 -9.12 4.63
CA CYS A 355 -34.31 -10.42 4.44
C CYS A 355 -33.47 -11.57 5.02
N PRO A 356 -34.06 -12.52 5.78
CA PRO A 356 -33.33 -13.65 6.38
C PRO A 356 -32.47 -14.45 5.39
N ASP A 357 -32.95 -14.66 4.16
CA ASP A 357 -32.25 -15.40 3.10
C ASP A 357 -30.94 -14.75 2.65
N VAL A 358 -30.74 -13.49 3.03
CA VAL A 358 -29.65 -12.64 2.58
C VAL A 358 -28.67 -12.30 3.72
N ILE A 359 -29.08 -12.45 4.99
CA ILE A 359 -28.27 -12.07 6.17
C ILE A 359 -26.87 -12.70 6.14
N GLU A 360 -26.75 -13.97 5.74
CA GLU A 360 -25.43 -14.64 5.66
C GLU A 360 -24.57 -14.12 4.50
N LYS A 361 -25.20 -13.55 3.47
CA LYS A 361 -24.53 -13.08 2.24
C LYS A 361 -24.11 -11.62 2.32
N VAL A 362 -24.64 -10.82 3.26
CA VAL A 362 -24.33 -9.38 3.36
C VAL A 362 -22.85 -9.07 3.61
N PHE A 363 -22.09 -10.02 4.15
CA PHE A 363 -20.65 -9.91 4.38
C PHE A 363 -19.80 -10.52 3.27
N GLN A 364 -20.40 -11.03 2.20
CA GLN A 364 -19.66 -11.51 1.03
C GLN A 364 -19.20 -10.33 0.18
N ASP A 365 -17.97 -10.40 -0.32
CA ASP A 365 -17.43 -9.37 -1.21
C ASP A 365 -18.33 -9.21 -2.44
N PHE A 366 -18.58 -7.95 -2.83
CA PHE A 366 -19.39 -7.55 -3.99
C PHE A 366 -20.88 -7.87 -3.94
N TYR A 367 -21.38 -8.38 -2.81
CA TYR A 367 -22.81 -8.65 -2.66
C TYR A 367 -23.61 -7.37 -2.44
N THR A 368 -24.65 -7.12 -3.27
CA THR A 368 -25.56 -5.97 -3.14
C THR A 368 -27.00 -6.34 -3.51
N THR A 369 -27.99 -5.79 -2.80
CA THR A 369 -29.43 -6.09 -3.00
C THR A 369 -30.20 -5.02 -3.79
N GLY A 370 -29.56 -3.95 -4.29
CA GLY A 370 -30.25 -2.98 -5.14
C GLY A 370 -29.51 -1.68 -5.44
N LYS A 371 -29.70 -1.20 -6.68
CA LYS A 371 -29.19 0.00 -7.38
C LYS A 371 -27.76 -0.11 -7.97
N ARG A 372 -27.69 0.08 -9.30
CA ARG A 372 -26.45 0.23 -10.10
C ARG A 372 -25.60 1.37 -9.53
N GLY A 373 -24.33 1.11 -9.25
CA GLY A 373 -23.36 2.08 -8.75
C GLY A 373 -22.82 1.82 -7.33
N ARG A 374 -23.31 0.79 -6.62
CA ARG A 374 -22.77 0.40 -5.31
C ARG A 374 -21.93 -0.86 -5.41
N HIS A 375 -20.80 -0.88 -4.70
CA HIS A 375 -19.74 -1.87 -4.90
C HIS A 375 -19.87 -3.09 -3.96
N GLY A 376 -20.70 -3.03 -2.92
CA GLY A 376 -20.87 -4.15 -1.97
C GLY A 376 -19.66 -4.42 -1.07
N LEU A 377 -18.76 -3.44 -0.91
CA LEU A 377 -17.49 -3.63 -0.17
C LEU A 377 -17.54 -3.17 1.30
N GLY A 378 -18.55 -2.39 1.70
CA GLY A 378 -18.61 -1.76 3.03
C GLY A 378 -18.75 -2.76 4.20
N LEU A 379 -19.74 -3.66 4.16
CA LEU A 379 -19.93 -4.67 5.21
C LEU A 379 -18.81 -5.73 5.24
N PRO A 380 -18.30 -6.24 4.09
CA PRO A 380 -17.09 -7.06 4.08
C PRO A 380 -15.88 -6.36 4.70
N PHE A 381 -15.71 -5.06 4.44
CA PHE A 381 -14.67 -4.26 5.11
C PHE A 381 -14.85 -4.23 6.63
N CYS A 382 -16.06 -3.96 7.15
CA CYS A 382 -16.33 -4.01 8.59
C CYS A 382 -15.93 -5.37 9.20
N LYS A 383 -16.22 -6.46 8.50
CA LYS A 383 -15.85 -7.82 8.95
C LYS A 383 -14.33 -8.03 8.96
N ARG A 384 -13.61 -7.55 7.95
CA ARG A 384 -12.14 -7.58 7.91
C ARG A 384 -11.52 -6.77 9.05
N VAL A 385 -12.03 -5.56 9.31
CA VAL A 385 -11.57 -4.71 10.41
C VAL A 385 -11.80 -5.41 11.75
N MET A 386 -13.00 -5.94 12.01
CA MET A 386 -13.28 -6.62 13.29
C MET A 386 -12.42 -7.86 13.50
N ARG A 387 -12.21 -8.67 12.47
CA ARG A 387 -11.28 -9.81 12.52
C ARG A 387 -9.84 -9.35 12.77
N SER A 388 -9.43 -8.22 12.21
CA SER A 388 -8.10 -7.67 12.44
C SER A 388 -7.88 -7.30 13.91
N PHE A 389 -8.92 -6.81 14.61
CA PHE A 389 -8.91 -6.53 16.06
C PHE A 389 -9.01 -7.79 16.93
N GLY A 390 -9.12 -8.98 16.34
CA GLY A 390 -9.34 -10.24 17.07
C GLY A 390 -10.79 -10.44 17.52
N GLY A 391 -11.71 -9.65 16.98
CA GLY A 391 -13.15 -9.71 17.25
C GLY A 391 -13.94 -10.23 16.05
N ASP A 392 -15.26 -9.97 16.05
CA ASP A 392 -16.14 -10.30 14.92
C ASP A 392 -17.32 -9.32 14.83
N ILE A 393 -18.03 -9.35 13.71
CA ILE A 393 -19.27 -8.59 13.50
C ILE A 393 -20.42 -9.54 13.16
N MET A 394 -21.54 -9.37 13.83
CA MET A 394 -22.78 -10.12 13.60
C MET A 394 -23.89 -9.19 13.14
N CYS A 395 -24.80 -9.72 12.33
CA CYS A 395 -25.98 -9.01 11.84
C CYS A 395 -27.24 -9.76 12.31
N GLN A 396 -28.16 -9.03 12.94
CA GLN A 396 -29.51 -9.48 13.26
C GLN A 396 -30.48 -8.48 12.66
N SER A 397 -31.57 -8.95 12.07
CA SER A 397 -32.52 -8.04 11.44
C SER A 397 -33.87 -8.71 11.29
N GLU A 398 -34.93 -7.90 11.39
CA GLU A 398 -36.30 -8.30 11.08
C GLU A 398 -36.75 -7.56 9.83
N HIS A 399 -37.06 -8.31 8.78
CA HIS A 399 -37.45 -7.75 7.49
C HIS A 399 -38.72 -6.91 7.61
N GLY A 400 -38.60 -5.63 7.29
CA GLY A 400 -39.66 -4.63 7.40
C GLY A 400 -39.71 -3.90 8.74
N ALA A 401 -38.75 -4.08 9.66
CA ALA A 401 -38.79 -3.45 10.98
C ALA A 401 -37.47 -2.80 11.44
N TRP A 402 -36.37 -3.56 11.53
CA TRP A 402 -35.11 -3.06 12.09
C TRP A 402 -33.90 -3.88 11.65
N SER A 403 -32.71 -3.29 11.71
CA SER A 403 -31.44 -3.99 11.55
C SER A 403 -30.50 -3.67 12.71
N GLN A 404 -29.71 -4.64 13.13
CA GLN A 404 -28.77 -4.53 14.24
C GLN A 404 -27.45 -5.18 13.87
N PHE A 405 -26.37 -4.41 14.02
CA PHE A 405 -25.01 -4.87 13.85
C PHE A 405 -24.29 -4.87 15.19
N THR A 406 -23.78 -6.04 15.60
CA THR A 406 -23.06 -6.21 16.87
C THR A 406 -21.59 -6.44 16.58
N LEU A 407 -20.75 -5.46 16.91
CA LEU A 407 -19.30 -5.53 16.82
C LEU A 407 -18.78 -6.04 18.16
N ARG A 408 -18.16 -7.22 18.18
CA ARG A 408 -17.62 -7.85 19.40
C ARG A 408 -16.11 -7.69 19.45
N PHE A 409 -15.61 -7.27 20.59
CA PHE A 409 -14.19 -7.07 20.85
C PHE A 409 -13.71 -8.07 21.90
N PRO A 410 -12.49 -8.64 21.73
CA PRO A 410 -11.90 -9.44 22.78
C PRO A 410 -11.53 -8.56 23.99
N PRO A 411 -11.65 -9.06 25.23
CA PRO A 411 -11.14 -8.36 26.41
C PRO A 411 -9.65 -8.02 26.27
N ILE A 412 -9.22 -6.87 26.80
CA ILE A 412 -7.84 -6.39 26.65
C ILE A 412 -6.79 -7.33 27.25
N ASN A 413 -7.20 -8.14 28.24
CA ASN A 413 -6.36 -9.14 28.91
C ASN A 413 -6.53 -10.57 28.34
N SER A 414 -7.25 -10.72 27.22
CA SER A 414 -7.45 -12.03 26.60
C SER A 414 -6.20 -12.54 25.87
N ASN A 415 -6.08 -13.87 25.75
CA ASN A 415 -4.99 -14.51 25.00
C ASN A 415 -4.93 -14.03 23.54
N THR A 416 -6.07 -13.72 22.92
CA THR A 416 -6.12 -13.19 21.55
C THR A 416 -5.39 -11.85 21.44
N VAL A 417 -5.66 -10.91 22.35
CA VAL A 417 -5.01 -9.60 22.38
C VAL A 417 -3.53 -9.73 22.74
N THR A 418 -3.19 -10.61 23.70
CA THR A 418 -1.80 -10.89 24.06
C THR A 418 -1.00 -11.43 22.87
N ASN A 419 -1.57 -12.33 22.06
CA ASN A 419 -0.93 -12.83 20.85
C ASN A 419 -0.75 -11.73 19.80
N ILE A 420 -1.77 -10.88 19.58
CA ILE A 420 -1.66 -9.73 18.67
C ILE A 420 -0.54 -8.79 19.11
N LYS A 421 -0.46 -8.47 20.42
CA LYS A 421 0.62 -7.64 20.96
C LYS A 421 1.99 -8.30 20.76
N ALA A 422 2.13 -9.59 21.03
CA ALA A 422 3.38 -10.30 20.83
C ALA A 422 3.84 -10.30 19.36
N GLU A 423 2.91 -10.46 18.40
CA GLU A 423 3.21 -10.28 16.98
C GLU A 423 3.69 -8.86 16.66
N LEU A 424 3.03 -7.85 17.22
CA LEU A 424 3.39 -6.46 17.00
C LEU A 424 4.73 -6.09 17.62
N THR A 425 5.00 -6.52 18.85
CA THR A 425 6.25 -6.24 19.55
C THR A 425 7.46 -6.81 18.80
N LYS A 426 7.32 -7.98 18.15
CA LYS A 426 8.40 -8.54 17.32
C LYS A 426 8.80 -7.66 16.14
N LEU A 427 7.88 -6.83 15.65
CA LEU A 427 8.15 -5.88 14.55
C LEU A 427 8.80 -4.59 15.04
N LYS A 428 8.91 -4.38 16.36
CA LYS A 428 9.39 -3.12 16.94
C LYS A 428 10.90 -3.06 17.03
N THR A 429 11.45 -1.86 16.82
CA THR A 429 12.87 -1.56 17.00
C THR A 429 13.06 -0.69 18.24
N VAL A 430 13.97 -1.09 19.12
CA VAL A 430 14.25 -0.42 20.40
C VAL A 430 15.73 -0.11 20.52
N LEU A 431 16.05 1.12 20.89
CA LEU A 431 17.41 1.57 21.19
C LEU A 431 17.58 1.78 22.70
N LEU A 432 18.63 1.21 23.29
CA LEU A 432 19.08 1.54 24.64
C LEU A 432 20.43 2.24 24.56
N VAL A 433 20.49 3.45 25.15
CA VAL A 433 21.72 4.23 25.33
C VAL A 433 22.12 4.17 26.80
N SER A 434 23.03 3.26 27.14
CA SER A 434 23.53 3.10 28.51
C SER A 434 24.84 2.31 28.55
N LYS A 435 25.70 2.61 29.52
CA LYS A 435 26.86 1.79 29.90
C LYS A 435 26.58 0.87 31.11
N GLN A 436 25.44 1.03 31.77
CA GLN A 436 25.16 0.35 33.02
C GLN A 436 24.80 -1.12 32.75
N GLY A 437 25.64 -2.05 33.21
CA GLY A 437 25.47 -3.48 32.97
C GLY A 437 24.09 -4.02 33.38
N SER A 438 23.56 -3.57 34.53
CA SER A 438 22.22 -4.00 34.99
C SER A 438 21.07 -3.59 34.06
N LEU A 439 21.16 -2.45 33.39
CA LEU A 439 20.16 -2.00 32.41
C LEU A 439 20.28 -2.78 31.11
N VAL A 440 21.52 -2.96 30.64
CA VAL A 440 21.83 -3.72 29.43
C VAL A 440 21.37 -5.17 29.56
N ASP A 441 21.72 -5.84 30.66
CA ASP A 441 21.34 -7.23 30.92
C ASP A 441 19.80 -7.39 30.93
N LYS A 442 19.10 -6.44 31.56
CA LYS A 442 17.63 -6.47 31.61
C LYS A 442 16.99 -6.25 30.24
N MET A 443 17.51 -5.31 29.43
CA MET A 443 17.01 -5.09 28.07
C MET A 443 17.27 -6.28 27.15
N VAL A 444 18.44 -6.93 27.26
CA VAL A 444 18.77 -8.13 26.48
C VAL A 444 17.86 -9.30 26.86
N GLU A 445 17.58 -9.49 28.15
CA GLU A 445 16.61 -10.47 28.62
C GLU A 445 15.22 -10.22 28.01
N MET A 446 14.73 -8.98 28.07
CA MET A 446 13.43 -8.60 27.50
C MET A 446 13.37 -8.77 26.00
N SER A 447 14.43 -8.39 25.26
CA SER A 447 14.50 -8.56 23.81
C SER A 447 14.40 -10.04 23.43
N ARG A 448 15.05 -10.95 24.18
CA ARG A 448 14.91 -12.39 23.96
C ARG A 448 13.53 -12.92 24.30
N ALA A 449 12.93 -12.45 25.40
CA ALA A 449 11.61 -12.90 25.84
C ALA A 449 10.48 -12.43 24.91
N MET A 450 10.54 -11.18 24.45
CA MET A 450 9.47 -10.53 23.68
C MET A 450 9.73 -10.50 22.17
N GLY A 451 10.98 -10.71 21.74
CA GLY A 451 11.38 -10.89 20.35
C GLY A 451 11.51 -9.61 19.52
N PHE A 452 11.60 -8.43 20.15
CA PHE A 452 11.84 -7.16 19.46
C PHE A 452 13.32 -6.97 19.10
N SER A 453 13.59 -6.15 18.08
CA SER A 453 14.96 -5.81 17.68
C SER A 453 15.56 -4.79 18.64
N LEU A 454 16.68 -5.15 19.29
CA LEU A 454 17.37 -4.30 20.27
C LEU A 454 18.71 -3.85 19.72
N THR A 455 18.94 -2.54 19.74
CA THR A 455 20.25 -1.93 19.50
C THR A 455 20.78 -1.34 20.80
N LEU A 456 22.04 -1.65 21.12
CA LEU A 456 22.75 -1.17 22.31
C LEU A 456 23.86 -0.22 21.85
N ILE A 457 23.86 1.01 22.36
CA ILE A 457 24.88 2.01 22.00
C ILE A 457 25.29 2.77 23.26
N ASP A 458 26.57 3.14 23.34
CA ASP A 458 27.06 4.06 24.36
C ASP A 458 26.78 5.52 23.96
N ALA A 459 26.51 6.41 24.91
CA ALA A 459 26.27 7.84 24.69
C ALA A 459 27.37 8.50 23.82
N ARG A 460 28.63 8.11 24.00
CA ARG A 460 29.75 8.63 23.20
C ARG A 460 29.72 8.19 21.74
N ASP A 461 29.15 7.01 21.47
CA ASP A 461 29.00 6.48 20.12
C ASP A 461 27.70 6.97 19.47
N VAL A 462 26.67 7.30 20.26
CA VAL A 462 25.47 8.02 19.79
C VAL A 462 25.87 9.36 19.16
N LEU A 463 26.78 10.11 19.80
CA LEU A 463 27.28 11.39 19.30
C LEU A 463 28.10 11.28 17.99
N LYS A 464 28.50 10.08 17.56
CA LYS A 464 29.19 9.84 16.29
C LYS A 464 28.23 9.48 15.15
N LYS A 465 26.97 9.22 15.45
CA LYS A 465 25.94 8.82 14.50
C LYS A 465 25.18 10.02 13.98
N GLN A 466 24.66 9.90 12.77
CA GLN A 466 23.81 10.92 12.16
C GLN A 466 22.34 10.76 12.56
N GLU A 467 21.57 11.84 12.51
CA GLU A 467 20.16 11.91 12.92
C GLU A 467 19.26 10.88 12.21
N HIS A 468 19.49 10.63 10.92
CA HIS A 468 18.71 9.66 10.13
C HIS A 468 18.94 8.19 10.56
N GLU A 469 19.96 7.91 11.37
CA GLU A 469 20.24 6.54 11.84
C GLU A 469 19.37 6.13 13.04
N PHE A 470 18.52 7.05 13.53
CA PHE A 470 17.68 6.85 14.70
C PHE A 470 16.21 6.55 14.35
N GLU A 471 15.98 5.69 13.35
CA GLU A 471 14.66 5.13 13.05
C GLU A 471 14.31 3.98 14.02
N PHE A 472 13.86 4.36 15.22
CA PHE A 472 13.41 3.43 16.25
C PHE A 472 11.94 3.69 16.63
N ASP A 473 11.23 2.67 17.11
CA ASP A 473 9.91 2.88 17.71
C ASP A 473 10.02 3.46 19.14
N LEU A 474 11.08 3.08 19.86
CA LEU A 474 11.30 3.43 21.27
C LEU A 474 12.80 3.59 21.57
N ILE A 475 13.16 4.67 22.26
CA ILE A 475 14.54 4.97 22.66
C ILE A 475 14.58 5.14 24.18
N TYR A 476 15.45 4.39 24.85
CA TYR A 476 15.78 4.56 26.26
C TYR A 476 17.13 5.25 26.41
N LEU A 477 17.17 6.39 27.10
CA LEU A 477 18.38 7.12 27.43
C LEU A 477 18.63 7.05 28.93
N ASP A 478 19.72 6.41 29.33
CA ASP A 478 20.22 6.44 30.70
C ASP A 478 20.99 7.74 30.94
N ILE A 479 20.43 8.59 31.80
CA ILE A 479 21.00 9.91 32.11
C ILE A 479 22.10 9.81 33.14
N ASP A 480 22.01 8.87 34.08
CA ASP A 480 23.01 8.75 35.14
C ASP A 480 24.37 8.30 34.57
N GLY A 481 24.39 7.76 33.35
CA GLY A 481 25.59 7.42 32.59
C GLY A 481 26.19 8.54 31.72
N LEU A 482 25.58 9.73 31.69
CA LEU A 482 26.04 10.90 30.91
C LEU A 482 26.96 11.82 31.73
N ASP A 483 27.73 12.67 31.05
CA ASP A 483 28.64 13.62 31.70
C ASP A 483 27.92 14.63 32.63
N ASP A 484 28.53 14.91 33.79
CA ASP A 484 27.96 15.74 34.88
C ASP A 484 27.72 17.22 34.46
N GLN A 485 28.36 17.66 33.38
CA GLN A 485 28.27 19.03 32.82
C GLN A 485 27.03 19.25 31.93
N GLY A 486 26.30 18.20 31.54
CA GLY A 486 25.05 18.29 30.76
C GLY A 486 25.19 18.57 29.25
N ASP A 487 26.41 18.78 28.72
CA ASP A 487 26.66 19.04 27.30
C ASP A 487 26.34 17.80 26.42
N GLU A 488 26.66 16.58 26.89
CA GLU A 488 26.31 15.34 26.17
C GLU A 488 24.79 15.17 26.03
N LEU A 489 24.02 15.45 27.08
CA LEU A 489 22.56 15.38 27.05
C LEU A 489 21.97 16.38 26.05
N ALA A 490 22.44 17.63 26.05
CA ALA A 490 21.96 18.65 25.14
C ALA A 490 22.16 18.25 23.67
N ARG A 491 23.32 17.68 23.34
CA ARG A 491 23.62 17.21 21.96
C ARG A 491 22.81 15.98 21.58
N ILE A 492 22.62 15.03 22.50
CA ILE A 492 21.79 13.85 22.26
C ILE A 492 20.32 14.24 22.07
N VAL A 493 19.82 15.18 22.86
CA VAL A 493 18.45 15.71 22.71
C VAL A 493 18.25 16.34 21.34
N VAL A 494 19.24 17.09 20.84
CA VAL A 494 19.22 17.61 19.45
C VAL A 494 19.17 16.46 18.44
N LEU A 495 20.05 15.46 18.56
CA LEU A 495 20.06 14.29 17.67
C LEU A 495 18.71 13.54 17.67
N PHE A 496 18.07 13.42 18.82
CA PHE A 496 16.80 12.70 18.93
C PHE A 496 15.55 13.53 18.60
N SER A 497 15.68 14.86 18.52
CA SER A 497 14.55 15.76 18.21
C SER A 497 13.90 15.49 16.84
N PHE A 498 14.60 14.74 15.98
CA PHE A 498 14.18 14.38 14.62
C PHE A 498 13.54 12.99 14.51
N THR A 499 13.57 12.20 15.59
CA THR A 499 13.04 10.84 15.59
C THR A 499 11.54 10.88 15.86
N GLU A 500 10.76 10.07 15.15
CA GLU A 500 9.36 9.79 15.51
C GLU A 500 9.26 8.81 16.70
N ALA A 501 10.41 8.36 17.21
CA ALA A 501 10.53 7.44 18.32
C ALA A 501 10.00 8.05 19.61
N ARG A 502 9.41 7.20 20.46
CA ARG A 502 9.17 7.61 21.85
C ARG A 502 10.46 7.57 22.64
N ILE A 503 10.84 8.71 23.23
CA ILE A 503 12.07 8.81 24.03
C ILE A 503 11.73 8.73 25.52
N VAL A 504 12.40 7.81 26.20
CA VAL A 504 12.28 7.56 27.63
C VAL A 504 13.60 7.84 28.31
N TYR A 505 13.56 8.73 29.29
CA TYR A 505 14.70 9.17 30.08
C TYR A 505 14.71 8.40 31.40
N LEU A 506 15.74 7.59 31.62
CA LEU A 506 15.97 6.81 32.84
C LEU A 506 16.88 7.60 33.79
N TYR A 507 16.45 7.75 35.05
CA TYR A 507 17.20 8.49 36.08
C TYR A 507 17.07 7.88 37.48
N ASP A 508 18.12 7.96 38.30
CA ASP A 508 18.16 7.58 39.72
C ASP A 508 18.46 8.79 40.62
N ARG A 509 19.20 9.80 40.13
CA ARG A 509 19.50 11.05 40.86
C ARG A 509 18.58 12.21 40.44
N ASN A 510 18.23 13.07 41.39
CA ASN A 510 17.30 14.21 41.24
C ASN A 510 17.91 15.40 40.47
N THR A 511 18.71 15.17 39.43
CA THR A 511 19.59 16.21 38.86
C THR A 511 18.91 17.16 37.87
N ILE A 512 17.63 16.98 37.54
CA ILE A 512 17.02 17.72 36.41
C ILE A 512 15.82 18.54 36.88
N GLN A 513 16.10 19.77 37.29
CA GLN A 513 15.08 20.80 37.51
C GLN A 513 15.35 22.14 36.80
N SER A 514 16.34 22.23 35.90
CA SER A 514 16.60 23.48 35.17
C SER A 514 16.70 23.26 33.67
N ASN A 515 15.92 24.07 32.94
CA ASN A 515 15.88 24.27 31.49
C ASN A 515 14.93 23.36 30.71
N GLN A 516 13.64 23.50 31.00
CA GLN A 516 12.59 23.25 30.00
C GLN A 516 12.72 24.32 28.90
N ARG A 517 13.02 23.91 27.67
CA ARG A 517 12.68 24.67 26.46
C ARG A 517 11.51 23.94 25.79
N ASP A 518 10.49 24.70 25.44
CA ASP A 518 9.20 24.23 24.95
C ASP A 518 9.33 23.48 23.60
N GLY A 519 8.67 22.33 23.49
CA GLY A 519 8.49 21.60 22.22
C GLY A 519 8.42 20.08 22.38
N PHE A 520 9.30 19.48 23.18
CA PHE A 520 9.41 18.03 23.34
C PHE A 520 9.04 17.61 24.77
N GLN A 521 7.91 16.94 25.00
CA GLN A 521 7.59 16.38 26.33
C GLN A 521 8.31 15.04 26.52
N PRO A 522 9.42 14.97 27.28
CA PRO A 522 10.17 13.73 27.43
C PRO A 522 9.49 12.84 28.48
N ILE A 523 9.50 11.52 28.29
CA ILE A 523 8.92 10.59 29.27
C ILE A 523 9.99 10.24 30.30
N TRP A 524 9.85 10.73 31.53
CA TRP A 524 10.81 10.53 32.62
C TRP A 524 10.41 9.35 33.49
N ILE A 525 11.27 8.35 33.64
CA ILE A 525 11.01 7.16 34.45
C ILE A 525 12.21 6.89 35.37
N LYS A 526 11.93 6.64 36.66
CA LYS A 526 12.97 6.25 37.61
C LYS A 526 13.57 4.91 37.23
N THR A 527 14.89 4.81 37.18
CA THR A 527 15.64 3.60 36.80
C THR A 527 15.22 2.38 37.64
N ARG A 528 15.04 2.55 38.96
CA ARG A 528 14.59 1.48 39.86
C ARG A 528 13.18 0.99 39.57
N HIS A 529 12.27 1.88 39.24
CA HIS A 529 10.88 1.55 38.89
C HIS A 529 10.82 0.86 37.52
N TRP A 530 11.65 1.30 36.57
CA TRP A 530 11.78 0.63 35.30
C TRP A 530 12.32 -0.81 35.49
N LEU A 531 13.37 -1.01 36.28
CA LEU A 531 13.93 -2.35 36.54
C LEU A 531 12.93 -3.33 37.18
N SER A 532 11.98 -2.86 37.99
CA SER A 532 10.97 -3.73 38.64
C SER A 532 9.80 -4.12 37.72
N ASP A 533 9.36 -3.22 36.83
CA ASP A 533 8.14 -3.40 36.01
C ASP A 533 8.38 -3.14 34.51
N ALA A 534 9.59 -3.38 34.01
CA ALA A 534 10.05 -3.02 32.67
C ALA A 534 9.10 -3.49 31.55
N GLU A 535 8.58 -4.72 31.63
CA GLU A 535 7.65 -5.27 30.64
C GLU A 535 6.33 -4.52 30.58
N LYS A 536 5.75 -4.17 31.75
CA LYS A 536 4.50 -3.41 31.83
C LYS A 536 4.70 -1.98 31.34
N VAL A 537 5.82 -1.37 31.70
CA VAL A 537 6.17 -0.02 31.26
C VAL A 537 6.33 0.01 29.74
N MET A 538 7.03 -0.98 29.16
CA MET A 538 7.20 -1.07 27.70
C MET A 538 5.88 -1.34 26.98
N ASP A 539 5.01 -2.22 27.49
CA ASP A 539 3.66 -2.42 26.91
C ASP A 539 2.84 -1.12 26.92
N GLN A 540 2.92 -0.33 27.99
CA GLN A 540 2.26 0.98 28.04
C GLN A 540 2.86 1.97 27.04
N LEU A 541 4.18 2.03 26.93
CA LEU A 541 4.90 2.91 26.01
C LEU A 541 4.70 2.54 24.54
N LEU A 542 4.51 1.27 24.20
CA LEU A 542 4.26 0.87 22.82
C LEU A 542 2.80 1.09 22.43
N PHE A 543 1.85 0.81 23.34
CA PHE A 543 0.45 0.70 22.96
C PHE A 543 -0.48 1.79 23.52
N LYS A 544 -0.08 2.66 24.47
CA LYS A 544 -0.94 3.77 24.95
C LYS A 544 -0.63 5.10 24.28
N PRO A 545 -1.57 5.79 23.60
CA PRO A 545 -1.29 7.02 22.85
C PRO A 545 -0.87 8.23 23.71
N ASN A 546 -1.37 8.37 24.94
CA ASN A 546 -1.14 9.55 25.79
C ASN A 546 -0.43 9.21 27.12
N TYR A 547 0.64 8.42 27.08
CA TYR A 547 1.41 8.16 28.30
C TYR A 547 2.22 9.40 28.70
N SER A 548 1.68 10.26 29.56
CA SER A 548 2.43 11.29 30.28
C SER A 548 2.35 11.04 31.79
N LEU A 549 3.50 11.09 32.47
CA LEU A 549 3.56 11.00 33.93
C LEU A 549 3.28 12.36 34.61
N TYR A 550 3.15 13.44 33.82
CA TYR A 550 2.88 14.80 34.31
C TYR A 550 1.90 15.52 33.38
N SER A 551 0.86 16.10 33.98
CA SER A 551 -0.10 17.00 33.34
C SER A 551 0.28 18.43 33.74
N GLY A 552 0.65 19.25 32.77
CA GLY A 552 0.89 20.69 32.97
C GLY A 552 0.68 21.43 31.65
N LYS A 553 -0.39 22.21 31.56
CA LYS A 553 -0.60 23.19 30.49
C LYS A 553 0.49 24.27 30.59
N VAL A 554 1.20 24.52 29.48
CA VAL A 554 2.01 25.72 29.31
C VAL A 554 1.44 26.50 28.14
N LEU A 555 1.12 27.78 28.38
CA LEU A 555 0.65 28.75 27.39
C LEU A 555 1.88 29.40 26.72
N PRO A 556 1.85 29.71 25.42
CA PRO A 556 2.96 30.37 24.76
C PRO A 556 3.07 31.83 25.21
N SER A 557 4.27 32.27 25.61
CA SER A 557 4.58 33.68 25.86
C SER A 557 4.81 34.42 24.54
N GLU A 558 4.15 35.56 24.38
CA GLU A 558 4.36 36.52 23.29
C GLU A 558 5.80 37.06 23.30
N MET A 559 6.56 36.85 22.22
CA MET A 559 7.82 37.56 21.97
C MET A 559 7.64 38.66 20.92
N SER A 560 8.17 39.84 21.24
CA SER A 560 7.79 41.17 20.74
C SER A 560 8.73 41.75 19.66
N ASP A 561 9.37 40.95 18.82
CA ASP A 561 10.11 41.47 17.65
C ASP A 561 9.84 40.61 16.41
N LYS A 562 9.40 41.24 15.31
CA LYS A 562 9.13 40.56 14.03
C LYS A 562 10.45 40.09 13.41
N ARG A 563 10.80 38.82 13.63
CA ARG A 563 11.93 38.13 13.01
C ARG A 563 11.72 38.00 11.50
N ARG A 564 12.81 38.09 10.74
CA ARG A 564 12.82 38.10 9.27
C ARG A 564 13.39 36.81 8.68
N ILE A 565 12.60 36.12 7.88
CA ILE A 565 12.93 34.81 7.28
C ILE A 565 13.03 34.94 5.75
N MET A 566 14.06 34.38 5.15
CA MET A 566 14.18 34.29 3.69
C MET A 566 13.76 32.91 3.18
N VAL A 567 12.79 32.83 2.29
CA VAL A 567 12.38 31.60 1.59
C VAL A 567 12.97 31.61 0.18
N VAL A 568 13.79 30.61 -0.13
CA VAL A 568 14.48 30.43 -1.40
C VAL A 568 14.04 29.09 -2.00
N ASP A 569 13.29 29.15 -3.09
CA ASP A 569 12.71 27.97 -3.75
C ASP A 569 12.44 28.34 -5.21
N ASP A 570 12.66 27.46 -6.18
CA ASP A 570 12.48 27.80 -7.60
C ASP A 570 11.01 27.74 -8.03
N ASN A 571 10.26 26.84 -7.42
CA ASN A 571 8.83 26.65 -7.63
C ASN A 571 8.06 27.80 -6.98
N GLU A 572 7.55 28.70 -7.84
CA GLU A 572 6.80 29.88 -7.41
C GLU A 572 5.61 29.55 -6.49
N SER A 573 4.92 28.44 -6.75
CA SER A 573 3.77 28.01 -5.95
C SER A 573 4.18 27.59 -4.54
N VAL A 574 5.24 26.77 -4.42
CA VAL A 574 5.76 26.30 -3.12
C VAL A 574 6.36 27.47 -2.33
N ARG A 575 7.14 28.32 -3.00
CA ARG A 575 7.72 29.54 -2.42
C ARG A 575 6.65 30.46 -1.83
N LYS A 576 5.60 30.75 -2.60
CA LYS A 576 4.49 31.62 -2.17
C LYS A 576 3.67 30.99 -1.04
N TYR A 577 3.36 29.69 -1.15
CA TYR A 577 2.62 28.98 -0.12
C TYR A 577 3.36 29.02 1.23
N THR A 578 4.65 28.69 1.21
CA THR A 578 5.50 28.69 2.40
C THR A 578 5.63 30.09 3.00
N ALA A 579 5.79 31.12 2.16
CA ALA A 579 5.82 32.50 2.61
C ALA A 579 4.51 32.92 3.31
N ILE A 580 3.35 32.59 2.73
CA ILE A 580 2.04 32.89 3.33
C ILE A 580 1.88 32.21 4.69
N LEU A 581 2.34 30.96 4.84
CA LEU A 581 2.30 30.26 6.13
C LEU A 581 3.13 30.98 7.20
N LEU A 582 4.34 31.41 6.85
CA LEU A 582 5.25 32.11 7.76
C LEU A 582 4.75 33.53 8.11
N GLU A 583 4.21 34.26 7.13
CA GLU A 583 3.59 35.56 7.36
C GLU A 583 2.39 35.44 8.31
N LYS A 584 1.56 34.38 8.16
CA LYS A 584 0.46 34.07 9.08
C LYS A 584 0.91 33.68 10.49
N LEU A 585 2.17 33.27 10.66
CA LEU A 585 2.80 33.00 11.95
C LEU A 585 3.41 34.27 12.57
N GLY A 586 3.40 35.40 11.86
CA GLY A 586 3.87 36.70 12.35
C GLY A 586 5.28 37.09 11.91
N PHE A 587 5.94 36.28 11.06
CA PHE A 587 7.29 36.57 10.54
C PHE A 587 7.27 37.53 9.35
N ASP A 588 8.37 38.29 9.18
CA ASP A 588 8.62 39.09 7.96
C ASP A 588 9.32 38.20 6.92
N VAL A 589 8.70 37.95 5.76
CA VAL A 589 9.19 36.93 4.81
C VAL A 589 9.72 37.53 3.52
N ILE A 590 10.96 37.19 3.17
CA ILE A 590 11.59 37.58 1.91
C ILE A 590 11.63 36.38 0.96
N GLN A 591 11.16 36.54 -0.27
CA GLN A 591 11.15 35.46 -1.26
C GLN A 591 12.26 35.65 -2.30
N LYS A 592 12.99 34.58 -2.63
CA LYS A 592 14.00 34.54 -3.70
C LYS A 592 13.83 33.27 -4.54
N ALA A 593 14.08 33.36 -5.84
CA ALA A 593 13.79 32.25 -6.77
C ALA A 593 14.98 31.29 -7.01
N ASN A 594 16.17 31.62 -6.51
CA ASN A 594 17.37 30.79 -6.62
C ASN A 594 18.45 31.25 -5.64
N GLY A 595 19.49 30.43 -5.48
CA GLY A 595 20.61 30.71 -4.58
C GLY A 595 21.39 31.99 -4.88
N ARG A 596 21.50 32.37 -6.17
CA ARG A 596 22.21 33.60 -6.57
C ARG A 596 21.49 34.85 -6.06
N GLN A 597 20.16 34.91 -6.25
CA GLN A 597 19.35 36.03 -5.75
C GLN A 597 19.37 36.13 -4.22
N ALA A 598 19.44 35.00 -3.52
CA ALA A 598 19.58 34.95 -2.07
C ALA A 598 20.92 35.57 -1.64
N LEU A 599 22.04 35.13 -2.23
CA LEU A 599 23.36 35.69 -1.96
C LEU A 599 23.47 37.19 -2.26
N ASP A 600 22.93 37.64 -3.39
CA ASP A 600 22.98 39.05 -3.75
C ASP A 600 22.19 39.93 -2.78
N TRP A 601 21.09 39.41 -2.21
CA TRP A 601 20.32 40.10 -1.17
C TRP A 601 21.03 40.13 0.18
N LEU A 602 21.66 39.02 0.58
CA LEU A 602 22.42 38.93 1.84
C LEU A 602 23.61 39.91 1.88
N LYS A 603 24.10 40.38 0.72
CA LYS A 603 25.13 41.42 0.65
C LYS A 603 24.64 42.80 1.11
N SER A 604 23.33 43.08 0.99
CA SER A 604 22.74 44.40 1.28
C SER A 604 21.91 44.43 2.56
N GLU A 605 21.24 43.33 2.91
CA GLU A 605 20.34 43.26 4.08
C GLU A 605 20.58 41.99 4.92
N SER A 606 20.21 42.07 6.20
CA SER A 606 20.27 40.94 7.15
C SER A 606 18.94 40.19 7.22
N VAL A 607 19.03 38.89 7.51
CA VAL A 607 17.89 38.01 7.81
C VAL A 607 18.25 37.14 9.00
N ASP A 608 17.25 36.71 9.77
CA ASP A 608 17.44 35.87 10.95
C ASP A 608 17.51 34.38 10.60
N LEU A 609 16.86 33.95 9.50
CA LEU A 609 16.82 32.54 9.07
C LEU A 609 16.62 32.44 7.55
N ILE A 610 17.20 31.41 6.93
CA ILE A 610 17.02 31.11 5.50
C ILE A 610 16.42 29.71 5.36
N LEU A 611 15.26 29.60 4.73
CA LEU A 611 14.67 28.35 4.28
C LEU A 611 15.01 28.14 2.79
N MET A 612 15.77 27.11 2.46
CA MET A 612 16.41 26.98 1.14
C MET A 612 16.13 25.64 0.48
N ASP A 613 15.59 25.64 -0.73
CA ASP A 613 15.44 24.44 -1.54
C ASP A 613 16.81 23.89 -1.99
N LEU A 614 16.91 22.58 -2.14
CA LEU A 614 18.17 21.94 -2.54
C LEU A 614 18.40 22.04 -4.04
N GLU A 615 17.36 21.79 -4.83
CA GLU A 615 17.45 21.70 -6.29
C GLU A 615 16.82 22.94 -6.92
N MET A 616 17.65 23.86 -7.38
CA MET A 616 17.20 25.09 -8.03
C MET A 616 18.05 25.42 -9.26
N PRO A 617 17.48 26.01 -10.32
CA PRO A 617 18.23 26.47 -11.48
C PRO A 617 19.12 27.68 -11.14
N VAL A 618 20.12 27.94 -12.00
CA VAL A 618 21.14 29.00 -11.87
C VAL A 618 22.16 28.76 -10.76
N MET A 619 21.69 28.51 -9.54
CA MET A 619 22.52 28.15 -8.40
C MET A 619 21.67 27.33 -7.43
N ASP A 620 22.12 26.10 -7.20
CA ASP A 620 21.46 25.17 -6.30
C ASP A 620 21.66 25.56 -4.82
N GLY A 621 20.85 24.98 -3.93
CA GLY A 621 20.88 25.34 -2.51
C GLY A 621 22.17 24.93 -1.81
N LEU A 622 22.80 23.85 -2.27
CA LEU A 622 24.03 23.33 -1.69
C LEU A 622 25.22 24.26 -2.00
N GLU A 623 25.32 24.72 -3.24
CA GLU A 623 26.31 25.69 -3.70
C GLU A 623 26.09 27.05 -3.02
N ALA A 624 24.84 27.51 -2.94
CA ALA A 624 24.49 28.75 -2.26
C ALA A 624 24.86 28.70 -0.78
N SER A 625 24.55 27.61 -0.08
CA SER A 625 24.88 27.43 1.33
C SER A 625 26.39 27.40 1.58
N LYS A 626 27.15 26.71 0.72
CA LYS A 626 28.62 26.75 0.77
C LYS A 626 29.13 28.19 0.60
N GLN A 627 28.62 28.94 -0.38
CA GLN A 627 29.04 30.32 -0.60
C GLN A 627 28.67 31.25 0.57
N ILE A 628 27.52 31.02 1.23
CA ILE A 628 27.14 31.74 2.45
C ILE A 628 28.14 31.44 3.57
N ARG A 629 28.46 30.17 3.81
CA ARG A 629 29.35 29.72 4.89
C ARG A 629 30.81 30.12 4.68
N TYR A 630 31.31 30.08 3.45
CA TYR A 630 32.66 30.52 3.11
C TYR A 630 32.80 32.04 2.96
N SER A 631 31.73 32.81 3.14
CA SER A 631 31.83 34.27 3.15
C SER A 631 32.37 34.76 4.50
N GLU A 632 33.29 35.73 4.50
CA GLU A 632 33.76 36.39 5.73
C GLU A 632 32.76 37.46 6.23
N LYS A 633 31.49 37.37 5.82
CA LYS A 633 30.47 38.38 6.11
C LYS A 633 29.59 37.96 7.29
N PRO A 634 28.90 38.90 7.97
CA PRO A 634 28.06 38.60 9.14
C PRO A 634 26.96 37.56 8.87
N TYR A 635 26.47 37.46 7.63
CA TYR A 635 25.44 36.50 7.25
C TYR A 635 25.95 35.04 7.14
N SER A 636 27.25 34.80 7.27
CA SER A 636 27.85 33.46 7.28
C SER A 636 27.34 32.60 8.43
N CYS A 637 26.91 33.20 9.54
CA CYS A 637 26.38 32.52 10.72
C CYS A 637 24.85 32.34 10.70
N VAL A 638 24.14 32.83 9.68
CA VAL A 638 22.67 32.73 9.62
C VAL A 638 22.24 31.27 9.51
N PRO A 639 21.29 30.78 10.33
CA PRO A 639 20.72 29.45 10.20
C PRO A 639 20.14 29.22 8.80
N ILE A 640 20.55 28.12 8.15
CA ILE A 640 20.00 27.71 6.86
C ILE A 640 19.27 26.38 7.04
N ILE A 641 17.97 26.38 6.86
CA ILE A 641 17.15 25.17 6.89
C ILE A 641 16.88 24.73 5.46
N ALA A 642 17.30 23.52 5.10
CA ALA A 642 16.96 22.93 3.80
C ALA A 642 15.45 22.67 3.68
N HIS A 643 14.87 22.86 2.51
CA HIS A 643 13.47 22.57 2.24
C HIS A 643 13.37 21.60 1.07
N THR A 644 13.33 20.30 1.34
CA THR A 644 13.57 19.22 0.36
C THR A 644 12.37 18.28 0.23
N GLY A 645 12.19 17.68 -0.96
CA GLY A 645 11.24 16.57 -1.17
C GLY A 645 11.82 15.18 -0.90
N ASP A 646 13.14 15.07 -0.71
CA ASP A 646 13.86 13.82 -0.48
C ASP A 646 14.63 13.87 0.86
N CYS A 647 14.49 12.80 1.64
CA CYS A 647 15.16 12.60 2.94
C CYS A 647 16.10 11.40 2.94
N SER A 648 16.47 10.91 1.76
CA SER A 648 17.43 9.82 1.66
C SER A 648 18.79 10.22 2.27
N SER A 649 19.46 9.24 2.89
CA SER A 649 20.82 9.39 3.45
C SER A 649 21.83 10.13 2.54
N PRO A 650 21.95 9.83 1.23
CA PRO A 650 22.90 10.55 0.37
C PRO A 650 22.54 12.01 0.13
N THR A 651 21.26 12.39 0.31
CA THR A 651 20.80 13.78 0.20
C THR A 651 21.14 14.53 1.49
N LEU A 652 20.90 13.94 2.67
CA LEU A 652 21.25 14.53 3.97
C LEU A 652 22.76 14.74 4.15
N ASP A 653 23.60 13.80 3.70
CA ASP A 653 25.06 13.95 3.71
C ASP A 653 25.51 15.20 2.94
N LYS A 654 24.87 15.48 1.80
CA LYS A 654 25.15 16.68 0.99
C LYS A 654 24.71 17.96 1.69
N VAL A 655 23.54 17.94 2.34
CA VAL A 655 23.02 19.06 3.15
C VAL A 655 24.00 19.42 4.25
N ASN A 656 24.43 18.43 5.04
CA ASN A 656 25.40 18.61 6.11
C ASN A 656 26.75 19.13 5.58
N ALA A 657 27.28 18.54 4.51
CA ALA A 657 28.54 18.97 3.89
C ALA A 657 28.48 20.38 3.27
N SER A 658 27.29 20.91 2.99
CA SER A 658 27.10 22.27 2.49
C SER A 658 27.06 23.34 3.59
N GLY A 659 27.00 22.92 4.86
CA GLY A 659 26.94 23.78 6.04
C GLY A 659 25.54 24.29 6.35
N MET A 660 24.48 23.66 5.83
CA MET A 660 23.12 23.90 6.28
C MET A 660 22.94 23.44 7.74
N SER A 661 22.03 24.09 8.45
CA SER A 661 21.78 23.95 9.88
C SER A 661 20.73 22.89 10.21
N ASP A 662 19.73 22.70 9.35
CA ASP A 662 18.59 21.77 9.56
C ASP A 662 17.92 21.47 8.19
N PHE A 663 16.88 20.65 8.15
CA PHE A 663 16.04 20.38 6.98
C PHE A 663 14.54 20.21 7.33
N ILE A 664 13.68 20.50 6.36
CA ILE A 664 12.23 20.33 6.40
C ILE A 664 11.78 19.62 5.12
N VAL A 665 10.91 18.62 5.28
CA VAL A 665 10.37 17.81 4.19
C VAL A 665 9.13 18.46 3.59
N LYS A 666 9.08 18.58 2.26
CA LYS A 666 7.93 19.07 1.51
C LYS A 666 6.91 17.94 1.30
N PRO A 667 5.59 18.19 1.46
CA PRO A 667 4.96 19.38 2.03
C PRO A 667 4.96 19.35 3.57
N ALA A 668 5.36 20.44 4.21
CA ALA A 668 5.24 20.61 5.66
C ALA A 668 3.93 21.30 6.04
N ASP A 669 3.29 20.84 7.11
CA ASP A 669 2.13 21.51 7.68
C ASP A 669 2.53 22.73 8.53
N LYS A 670 1.54 23.55 8.92
CA LYS A 670 1.78 24.79 9.66
C LYS A 670 2.51 24.55 10.99
N ASN A 671 2.15 23.49 11.72
CA ASN A 671 2.69 23.21 13.04
C ASN A 671 4.14 22.75 12.94
N ARG A 672 4.45 21.81 12.03
CA ARG A 672 5.81 21.32 11.81
C ARG A 672 6.76 22.42 11.32
N LEU A 673 6.27 23.31 10.46
CA LEU A 673 7.04 24.47 10.01
C LEU A 673 7.35 25.42 11.18
N TYR A 674 6.37 25.68 12.05
CA TYR A 674 6.54 26.52 13.23
C TYR A 674 7.54 25.92 14.23
N ASP A 675 7.34 24.66 14.62
CA ASP A 675 8.17 23.96 15.60
C ASP A 675 9.65 23.93 15.18
N LYS A 676 9.90 23.73 13.88
CA LYS A 676 11.25 23.73 13.31
C LYS A 676 11.90 25.10 13.34
N ILE A 677 11.16 26.14 12.96
CA ILE A 677 11.69 27.50 12.87
C ILE A 677 11.88 28.10 14.27
N SER A 678 11.02 27.79 15.23
CA SER A 678 11.16 28.23 16.62
C SER A 678 12.40 27.67 17.32
N ASN A 679 12.96 26.55 16.86
CA ASN A 679 14.20 26.02 17.42
C ASN A 679 15.45 26.88 17.08
N TRP A 680 15.36 27.72 16.04
CA TRP A 680 16.49 28.49 15.50
C TRP A 680 16.33 30.02 15.64
N LEU A 681 15.15 30.52 16.02
CA LEU A 681 14.82 31.95 16.21
C LEU A 681 14.62 32.30 17.69
#